data_AF-A0A369BGL5-F1
#
_entry.id   AF-A0A369BGL5-F1
#
_cell.length_a   1.000
_cell.length_b   1.000
_cell.length_c   1.000
_cell.angle_alpha   90.00
_cell.angle_beta   90.00
_cell.angle_gamma   90.00
#
_symmetry.space_group_name_H-M   'P 1'
#
loop_
_entity.id
_entity.type
_entity.pdbx_description
1 polymer ?
#
loop_
_entity_poly.entity_id
_entity_poly.type
_entity_poly.pdbx_seq_one_letter_code
_entity_poly.pdbx_strand_id
1 'polypeptide(L)'
;MDIRVLQTQKWLNTTYSGRVGYKEVVEDGITGWNTIYSLTRALQLELGIPGTEASDNFGPKTEALFQPLRRQAAGASTNNLNYILQGSLFCKGYDPGGFTGNFFEGTETIIKSFQEDVGLTVKDGVVTSMIMKALLNMSSYKLSLRGHQSIRLAQQNLNNDYNRYFGLMPTDGIYSRETNKALIYALQAEEGLAVGVANGNFGPTTINLCPTLSESNSPPRFVRILQYALICNGREYDTGDFDGIYNYYVKEAIKKFQSFMMLPVTGVANMATIKQLMTSNGDTNRSAHACDTATILTAAQVATLVNNGFKVVGRYLTGNVATSNGGVTSKAMTPQELAIIFGAGLRVFPIYQDGGHRASHFKEGQGTVDAYKAHLAARNLGFGTGTAIYFAVDYDAYDYEVTEKIIPYFKEIRSVFAKLGKIENMPVYKIGVYGARNTCIRTSVELGLTTDFSFVSDMSTGFSGNLGFPMPDNWSFDQFFELSIGTGEGKVGIDKVAYSGRDKGVASVQPPQDLKREALINQWLKTISEFPVLKDIPSLYSTNFVFNTTERVYSSFLLDIDVSTKTEHEFGDNDMHKITITNGKLGVSAEEILGESTVKLSAEQISDFTKFLDNVALSVENGIMAISMNPQGNKLVLEIKLYTKEISVADGTKSKLEISVIYTFKHVPTEAEPNYGVILEVVAGVALVAAAIIGIACLSPAVAGAGALITTAGAVILFFIGIFDDDNTV
;
A
#
# COMPACT_ATOMS: atom_id res chain seq x y z
N MET A 1 6.54 5.25 29.14
CA MET A 1 7.67 5.85 29.86
C MET A 1 8.24 4.81 30.81
N ASP A 2 9.52 4.54 30.71
CA ASP A 2 10.29 3.68 31.60
C ASP A 2 11.20 4.55 32.47
N ILE A 3 11.10 4.39 33.80
CA ILE A 3 11.84 5.21 34.76
C ILE A 3 13.36 4.96 34.73
N ARG A 4 13.79 3.75 34.35
CA ARG A 4 15.20 3.38 34.22
C ARG A 4 15.80 3.92 32.93
N VAL A 5 15.02 3.94 31.84
CA VAL A 5 15.41 4.64 30.62
C VAL A 5 15.54 6.14 30.88
N LEU A 6 14.59 6.74 31.60
CA LEU A 6 14.66 8.16 31.99
C LEU A 6 15.91 8.46 32.83
N GLN A 7 16.22 7.58 33.79
CA GLN A 7 17.43 7.69 34.61
C GLN A 7 18.70 7.62 33.76
N THR A 8 18.71 6.75 32.74
CA THR A 8 19.81 6.62 31.79
C THR A 8 20.00 7.89 30.95
N GLN A 9 18.91 8.43 30.39
CA GLN A 9 18.94 9.67 29.59
C GLN A 9 19.48 10.86 30.39
N LYS A 10 18.98 11.03 31.63
CA LYS A 10 19.46 12.05 32.58
C LYS A 10 20.95 11.93 32.88
N TRP A 11 21.40 10.70 33.15
CA TRP A 11 22.81 10.45 33.41
C TRP A 11 23.69 10.76 32.21
N LEU A 12 23.27 10.38 31.00
CA LEU A 12 24.00 10.68 29.76
C LEU A 12 24.16 12.19 29.58
N ASN A 13 23.07 12.96 29.68
CA ASN A 13 23.14 14.42 29.53
C ASN A 13 24.00 15.06 30.62
N THR A 14 23.84 14.64 31.87
CA THR A 14 24.63 15.17 33.00
C THR A 14 26.13 14.87 32.84
N THR A 15 26.49 13.70 32.30
CA THR A 15 27.87 13.24 32.24
C THR A 15 28.62 13.74 31.00
N TYR A 16 27.94 13.88 29.87
CA TYR A 16 28.56 14.14 28.57
C TYR A 16 28.12 15.44 27.88
N SER A 17 27.15 16.19 28.41
CA SER A 17 26.77 17.50 27.83
C SER A 17 28.00 18.43 27.74
N GLY A 18 28.08 19.17 26.64
CA GLY A 18 29.23 20.01 26.30
C GLY A 18 30.48 19.28 25.80
N ARG A 19 30.54 17.94 25.83
CA ARG A 19 31.66 17.20 25.21
C ARG A 19 31.50 17.09 23.70
N VAL A 20 32.56 17.42 22.97
CA VAL A 20 32.61 17.23 21.51
C VAL A 20 32.29 15.78 21.18
N GLY A 21 31.40 15.55 20.22
CA GLY A 21 30.99 14.20 19.78
C GLY A 21 29.82 13.59 20.55
N TYR A 22 29.38 14.17 21.67
CA TYR A 22 28.13 13.76 22.32
C TYR A 22 26.92 14.49 21.71
N LYS A 23 25.77 13.83 21.69
CA LYS A 23 24.47 14.41 21.29
C LYS A 23 23.52 14.24 22.47
N GLU A 24 22.93 15.35 22.92
CA GLU A 24 21.94 15.31 24.00
C GLU A 24 20.70 14.53 23.57
N VAL A 25 20.12 13.80 24.52
CA VAL A 25 18.90 13.01 24.33
C VAL A 25 17.76 13.63 25.12
N VAL A 26 16.55 13.56 24.59
CA VAL A 26 15.34 13.99 25.30
C VAL A 26 15.13 13.07 26.51
N GLU A 27 14.91 13.65 27.69
CA GLU A 27 14.70 12.93 28.94
C GLU A 27 13.21 12.59 29.15
N ASP A 28 12.67 11.72 28.30
CA ASP A 28 11.26 11.32 28.28
C ASP A 28 10.98 9.90 28.78
N GLY A 29 12.03 9.14 29.11
CA GLY A 29 11.95 7.73 29.48
C GLY A 29 11.44 6.83 28.35
N ILE A 30 11.56 7.25 27.10
CA ILE A 30 11.19 6.47 25.92
C ILE A 30 12.48 5.95 25.28
N THR A 31 12.58 4.62 25.14
CA THR A 31 13.67 4.01 24.39
C THR A 31 13.52 4.34 22.89
N GLY A 32 14.65 4.49 22.18
CA GLY A 32 14.65 4.79 20.76
C GLY A 32 16.05 5.07 20.23
N TRP A 33 16.13 5.34 18.93
CA TRP A 33 17.40 5.57 18.24
C TRP A 33 18.25 6.65 18.90
N ASN A 34 17.65 7.78 19.31
CA ASN A 34 18.39 8.86 19.96
C ASN A 34 19.06 8.40 21.26
N THR A 35 18.36 7.66 22.12
CA THR A 35 18.93 7.10 23.35
C THR A 35 20.07 6.12 23.04
N ILE A 36 19.90 5.25 22.03
CA ILE A 36 20.94 4.30 21.60
C ILE A 36 22.15 5.03 20.99
N TYR A 37 21.96 6.07 20.20
CA TYR A 37 23.03 6.89 19.62
C TYR A 37 23.82 7.61 20.70
N SER A 38 23.15 8.20 21.70
CA SER A 38 23.80 8.86 22.84
C SER A 38 24.59 7.86 23.69
N LEU A 39 24.06 6.66 23.95
CA LEU A 39 24.80 5.57 24.62
C LEU A 39 26.02 5.13 23.80
N THR A 40 25.88 4.98 22.48
CA THR A 40 26.96 4.57 21.58
C THR A 40 28.07 5.61 21.53
N ARG A 41 27.73 6.90 21.43
CA ARG A 41 28.70 8.00 21.47
C ARG A 41 29.38 8.10 22.82
N ALA A 42 28.63 7.97 23.93
CA ALA A 42 29.19 7.92 25.27
C ALA A 42 30.23 6.78 25.39
N LEU A 43 29.92 5.58 24.88
CA LEU A 43 30.88 4.48 24.84
C LEU A 43 32.14 4.85 24.06
N GLN A 44 31.99 5.43 22.87
CA GLN A 44 33.14 5.81 22.05
C GLN A 44 34.06 6.82 22.76
N LEU A 45 33.48 7.81 23.46
CA LEU A 45 34.24 8.78 24.24
C LEU A 45 34.99 8.12 25.40
N GLU A 46 34.35 7.18 26.12
CA GLU A 46 34.98 6.41 27.20
C GLU A 46 36.09 5.46 26.69
N LEU A 47 36.01 5.02 25.44
CA LEU A 47 37.07 4.28 24.75
C LEU A 47 38.20 5.18 24.22
N GLY A 48 38.14 6.50 24.46
CA GLY A 48 39.15 7.45 24.02
C GLY A 48 39.09 7.80 22.53
N ILE A 49 37.99 7.50 21.84
CA ILE A 49 37.79 7.94 20.46
C ILE A 49 37.57 9.46 20.49
N PRO A 50 38.32 10.25 19.70
CA PRO A 50 38.13 11.70 19.65
C PRO A 50 36.69 12.06 19.30
N GLY A 51 36.13 13.06 19.96
CA GLY A 51 34.74 13.47 19.75
C GLY A 51 34.39 13.83 18.30
N THR A 52 35.36 14.36 17.55
CA THR A 52 35.21 14.67 16.12
C THR A 52 35.08 13.42 15.23
N GLU A 53 35.44 12.25 15.76
CA GLU A 53 35.33 10.95 15.09
C GLU A 53 34.19 10.09 15.65
N ALA A 54 33.53 10.53 16.74
CA ALA A 54 32.41 9.82 17.32
C ALA A 54 31.19 9.85 16.37
N SER A 55 30.50 8.72 16.26
CA SER A 55 29.40 8.51 15.33
C SER A 55 28.25 7.76 15.96
N ASP A 56 27.11 7.74 15.27
CA ASP A 56 25.89 7.06 15.71
C ASP A 56 26.00 5.52 15.57
N ASN A 57 27.14 5.01 15.05
CA ASN A 57 27.36 3.60 14.73
C ASN A 57 28.43 2.96 15.62
N PHE A 58 28.18 1.73 16.09
CA PHE A 58 29.20 0.86 16.67
C PHE A 58 30.05 0.23 15.55
N GLY A 59 31.05 0.97 15.07
CA GLY A 59 31.90 0.58 13.94
C GLY A 59 33.18 -0.19 14.31
N PRO A 60 34.01 -0.56 13.31
CA PRO A 60 35.22 -1.36 13.51
C PRO A 60 36.21 -0.77 14.52
N LYS A 61 36.35 0.57 14.58
CA LYS A 61 37.22 1.23 15.56
C LYS A 61 36.73 1.04 17.00
N THR A 62 35.43 1.20 17.23
CA THR A 62 34.81 0.93 18.55
C THR A 62 34.99 -0.53 18.93
N GLU A 63 34.78 -1.45 17.98
CA GLU A 63 34.93 -2.89 18.17
C GLU A 63 36.36 -3.30 18.52
N ALA A 64 37.37 -2.72 17.87
CA ALA A 64 38.77 -2.99 18.15
C ALA A 64 39.25 -2.43 19.50
N LEU A 65 38.71 -1.29 19.95
CA LEU A 65 39.11 -0.65 21.21
C LEU A 65 38.38 -1.22 22.43
N PHE A 66 37.18 -1.79 22.25
CA PHE A 66 36.37 -2.28 23.35
C PHE A 66 37.01 -3.46 24.08
N GLN A 67 37.25 -3.29 25.38
CA GLN A 67 37.73 -4.36 26.27
C GLN A 67 36.54 -5.06 26.93
N PRO A 68 36.52 -6.42 27.01
CA PRO A 68 35.38 -7.13 27.59
C PRO A 68 35.09 -6.72 29.04
N LEU A 69 33.82 -6.44 29.34
CA LEU A 69 33.38 -6.16 30.71
C LEU A 69 33.04 -7.45 31.44
N ARG A 70 33.42 -7.51 32.70
CA ARG A 70 33.25 -8.66 33.60
C ARG A 70 32.79 -8.19 34.96
N ARG A 71 32.26 -9.12 35.75
CA ARG A 71 31.92 -8.87 37.16
C ARG A 71 33.12 -8.27 37.89
N GLN A 72 32.89 -7.12 38.54
CA GLN A 72 33.87 -6.47 39.39
C GLN A 72 34.02 -7.22 40.72
N ALA A 73 35.15 -7.02 41.39
CA ALA A 73 35.33 -7.44 42.78
C ALA A 73 34.36 -6.67 43.71
N ALA A 74 34.00 -7.29 44.83
CA ALA A 74 33.17 -6.63 45.84
C ALA A 74 33.82 -5.32 46.32
N GLY A 75 33.04 -4.25 46.42
CA GLY A 75 33.52 -2.92 46.83
C GLY A 75 34.28 -2.13 45.76
N ALA A 76 34.35 -2.60 44.51
CA ALA A 76 34.93 -1.83 43.41
C ALA A 76 34.16 -0.51 43.17
N SER A 77 34.89 0.53 42.74
CA SER A 77 34.30 1.82 42.38
C SER A 77 33.39 1.71 41.14
N THR A 78 32.49 2.68 41.01
CA THR A 78 31.62 2.83 39.84
C THR A 78 32.41 3.14 38.58
N ASN A 79 31.86 2.80 37.41
CA ASN A 79 32.49 2.99 36.10
C ASN A 79 31.46 3.41 35.06
N ASN A 80 31.78 4.42 34.24
CA ASN A 80 30.93 4.90 33.15
C ASN A 80 30.58 3.82 32.13
N LEU A 81 31.50 2.91 31.81
CA LEU A 81 31.24 1.76 30.93
C LEU A 81 30.13 0.86 31.46
N ASN A 82 30.07 0.67 32.79
CA ASN A 82 29.01 -0.11 33.42
C ASN A 82 27.68 0.64 33.44
N TYR A 83 27.68 1.97 33.58
CA TYR A 83 26.46 2.76 33.42
C TYR A 83 25.93 2.66 31.99
N ILE A 84 26.80 2.72 30.97
CA ILE A 84 26.39 2.53 29.57
C ILE A 84 25.83 1.11 29.37
N LEU A 85 26.50 0.09 29.92
CA LEU A 85 26.01 -1.29 29.87
C LEU A 85 24.61 -1.41 30.50
N GLN A 86 24.43 -0.95 31.73
CA GLN A 86 23.15 -1.03 32.44
C GLN A 86 22.06 -0.25 31.70
N GLY A 87 22.39 0.95 31.21
CA GLY A 87 21.49 1.76 30.39
C GLY A 87 21.06 1.07 29.10
N SER A 88 22.00 0.42 28.41
CA SER A 88 21.70 -0.36 27.21
C SER A 88 20.80 -1.58 27.50
N LEU A 89 21.01 -2.26 28.64
CA LEU A 89 20.14 -3.35 29.08
C LEU A 89 18.71 -2.89 29.34
N PHE A 90 18.53 -1.76 30.05
CA PHE A 90 17.20 -1.18 30.24
C PHE A 90 16.53 -0.83 28.91
N CYS A 91 17.26 -0.23 27.98
CA CYS A 91 16.74 0.08 26.64
C CYS A 91 16.33 -1.18 25.85
N LYS A 92 16.92 -2.35 26.17
CA LYS A 92 16.59 -3.66 25.61
C LYS A 92 15.54 -4.45 26.41
N GLY A 93 15.02 -3.89 27.50
CA GLY A 93 14.04 -4.56 28.37
C GLY A 93 14.65 -5.66 29.25
N TYR A 94 15.93 -5.54 29.60
CA TYR A 94 16.62 -6.36 30.59
C TYR A 94 16.88 -5.53 31.85
N ASP A 95 16.53 -6.05 33.02
CA ASP A 95 16.73 -5.35 34.30
C ASP A 95 17.99 -5.86 35.01
N PRO A 96 19.14 -5.15 34.96
CA PRO A 96 20.36 -5.52 35.66
C PRO A 96 20.31 -5.39 37.20
N GLY A 97 19.13 -5.10 37.78
CA GLY A 97 18.87 -4.89 39.20
C GLY A 97 19.00 -3.42 39.64
N GLY A 98 19.68 -2.58 38.85
CA GLY A 98 19.82 -1.16 39.12
C GLY A 98 20.74 -0.42 38.15
N PHE A 99 20.74 0.90 38.26
CA PHE A 99 21.60 1.81 37.50
C PHE A 99 22.66 2.40 38.43
N THR A 100 23.66 1.59 38.76
CA THR A 100 24.63 1.84 39.84
C THR A 100 26.03 2.14 39.33
N GLY A 101 26.35 1.83 38.06
CA GLY A 101 27.71 1.91 37.54
C GLY A 101 28.62 0.79 38.05
N ASN A 102 28.06 -0.18 38.80
CA ASN A 102 28.76 -1.37 39.26
C ASN A 102 28.27 -2.63 38.54
N PHE A 103 29.21 -3.42 38.02
CA PHE A 103 28.92 -4.73 37.43
C PHE A 103 29.09 -5.81 38.51
N PHE A 104 28.02 -6.11 39.24
CA PHE A 104 27.97 -7.20 40.22
C PHE A 104 27.12 -8.38 39.75
N GLU A 105 26.81 -9.30 40.66
CA GLU A 105 26.09 -10.55 40.38
C GLU A 105 24.73 -10.35 39.66
N GLY A 106 23.97 -9.32 40.02
CA GLY A 106 22.71 -9.01 39.34
C GLY A 106 22.89 -8.69 37.86
N THR A 107 23.87 -7.85 37.53
CA THR A 107 24.21 -7.54 36.12
C THR A 107 24.76 -8.78 35.41
N GLU A 108 25.63 -9.56 36.04
CA GLU A 108 26.18 -10.81 35.47
C GLU A 108 25.09 -11.80 35.09
N THR A 109 24.13 -12.02 36.00
CA THR A 109 22.98 -12.93 35.78
C THR A 109 22.16 -12.49 34.58
N ILE A 110 21.97 -11.19 34.41
CA ILE A 110 21.16 -10.63 33.33
C ILE A 110 21.91 -10.67 32.00
N ILE A 111 23.23 -10.52 31.99
CA ILE A 111 24.05 -10.79 30.80
C ILE A 111 23.97 -12.26 30.40
N LYS A 112 23.98 -13.20 31.34
CA LYS A 112 23.79 -14.63 31.04
C LYS A 112 22.43 -14.91 30.40
N SER A 113 21.38 -14.29 30.92
CA SER A 113 20.04 -14.35 30.33
C SER A 113 20.00 -13.73 28.92
N PHE A 114 20.68 -12.60 28.70
CA PHE A 114 20.83 -12.02 27.36
C PHE A 114 21.57 -12.94 26.40
N GLN A 115 22.71 -13.52 26.81
CA GLN A 115 23.48 -14.48 26.01
C GLN A 115 22.64 -15.70 25.62
N GLU A 116 21.78 -16.18 26.53
CA GLU A 116 20.80 -17.23 26.26
C GLU A 116 19.72 -16.81 25.25
N ASP A 117 19.14 -15.63 25.43
CA ASP A 117 18.10 -15.10 24.54
C ASP A 117 18.60 -14.89 23.11
N VAL A 118 19.86 -14.44 22.96
CA VAL A 118 20.56 -14.31 21.68
C VAL A 118 20.87 -15.67 21.04
N GLY A 119 20.93 -16.74 21.83
CA GLY A 119 21.20 -18.11 21.36
C GLY A 119 22.64 -18.59 21.52
N LEU A 120 23.49 -17.91 22.30
CA LEU A 120 24.89 -18.30 22.45
C LEU A 120 25.05 -19.52 23.36
N THR A 121 25.93 -20.46 22.95
CA THR A 121 26.33 -21.60 23.78
C THR A 121 27.10 -21.16 25.03
N VAL A 122 27.97 -20.16 24.90
CA VAL A 122 28.73 -19.61 26.04
C VAL A 122 27.90 -18.53 26.74
N LYS A 123 27.47 -18.83 27.97
CA LYS A 123 26.63 -17.99 28.83
C LYS A 123 27.38 -17.65 30.12
N ASP A 124 28.57 -17.08 29.97
CA ASP A 124 29.51 -16.84 31.07
C ASP A 124 29.31 -15.49 31.78
N GLY A 125 28.42 -14.64 31.28
CA GLY A 125 28.17 -13.30 31.82
C GLY A 125 29.19 -12.26 31.36
N VAL A 126 30.06 -12.58 30.39
CA VAL A 126 31.08 -11.66 29.87
C VAL A 126 30.51 -10.84 28.71
N VAL A 127 30.65 -9.52 28.82
CA VAL A 127 30.22 -8.61 27.76
C VAL A 127 31.39 -8.40 26.80
N THR A 128 31.38 -9.11 25.68
CA THR A 128 32.32 -8.89 24.57
C THR A 128 31.90 -7.68 23.73
N SER A 129 32.75 -7.26 22.80
CA SER A 129 32.40 -6.20 21.84
C SER A 129 31.15 -6.55 21.03
N MET A 130 30.98 -7.83 20.65
CA MET A 130 29.80 -8.34 19.95
C MET A 130 28.52 -8.23 20.80
N ILE A 131 28.58 -8.58 22.09
CA ILE A 131 27.45 -8.41 23.03
C ILE A 131 27.11 -6.94 23.21
N MET A 132 28.11 -6.08 23.42
CA MET A 132 27.88 -4.66 23.59
C MET A 132 27.27 -4.02 22.34
N LYS A 133 27.74 -4.41 21.15
CA LYS A 133 27.19 -3.98 19.86
C LYS A 133 25.75 -4.43 19.67
N ALA A 134 25.40 -5.64 20.12
CA ALA A 134 24.03 -6.16 20.10
C ALA A 134 23.09 -5.41 21.06
N LEU A 135 23.61 -4.95 22.21
CA LEU A 135 22.87 -4.12 23.17
C LEU A 135 22.67 -2.68 22.66
N LEU A 136 23.60 -2.15 21.84
CA LEU A 136 23.58 -0.81 21.28
C LEU A 136 23.00 -0.75 19.85
N ASN A 137 21.89 -1.44 19.63
CA ASN A 137 21.11 -1.38 18.38
C ASN A 137 19.60 -1.46 18.69
N MET A 138 18.73 -1.59 17.69
CA MET A 138 17.27 -1.71 17.88
C MET A 138 16.73 -3.15 17.77
N SER A 139 17.58 -4.16 17.55
CA SER A 139 17.18 -5.56 17.45
C SER A 139 16.52 -6.07 18.73
N SER A 140 15.47 -6.88 18.61
CA SER A 140 14.86 -7.58 19.76
C SER A 140 15.41 -9.00 19.88
N TYR A 141 15.72 -9.42 21.11
CA TYR A 141 16.21 -10.77 21.42
C TYR A 141 15.25 -11.55 22.31
N LYS A 142 14.06 -10.99 22.60
CA LYS A 142 12.96 -11.68 23.28
C LYS A 142 11.88 -12.04 22.27
N LEU A 143 11.22 -13.19 22.48
CA LEU A 143 10.15 -13.65 21.61
C LEU A 143 9.05 -12.58 21.56
N SER A 144 8.75 -12.11 20.36
CA SER A 144 7.67 -11.18 20.12
C SER A 144 6.32 -11.86 20.30
N LEU A 145 5.29 -11.12 20.70
CA LEU A 145 3.90 -11.60 20.71
C LEU A 145 3.42 -12.04 19.31
N ARG A 146 4.02 -11.47 18.25
CA ARG A 146 3.78 -11.85 16.85
C ARG A 146 4.75 -12.92 16.34
N GLY A 147 5.76 -13.26 17.14
CA GLY A 147 6.83 -14.19 16.78
C GLY A 147 6.42 -15.66 16.93
N HIS A 148 7.21 -16.53 16.33
CA HIS A 148 7.04 -17.98 16.41
C HIS A 148 8.26 -18.63 17.08
N GLN A 149 8.02 -19.59 17.97
CA GLN A 149 9.10 -20.24 18.73
C GLN A 149 10.09 -20.98 17.82
N SER A 150 9.61 -21.68 16.78
CA SER A 150 10.51 -22.35 15.82
C SER A 150 11.35 -21.35 15.02
N ILE A 151 10.81 -20.17 14.66
CA ILE A 151 11.61 -19.13 13.98
C ILE A 151 12.67 -18.57 14.95
N ARG A 152 12.30 -18.34 16.22
CA ARG A 152 13.25 -17.93 17.26
C ARG A 152 14.38 -18.94 17.42
N LEU A 153 14.05 -20.23 17.48
CA LEU A 153 15.04 -21.30 17.58
C LEU A 153 16.00 -21.29 16.37
N ALA A 154 15.47 -21.11 15.15
CA ALA A 154 16.31 -20.96 13.96
C ALA A 154 17.23 -19.74 14.06
N GLN A 155 16.72 -18.57 14.47
CA GLN A 155 17.52 -17.35 14.67
C GLN A 155 18.62 -17.53 15.73
N GLN A 156 18.29 -18.16 16.85
CA GLN A 156 19.25 -18.45 17.93
C GLN A 156 20.37 -19.38 17.45
N ASN A 157 20.03 -20.44 16.73
CA ASN A 157 21.02 -21.34 16.16
C ASN A 157 21.88 -20.66 15.09
N LEU A 158 21.29 -19.81 14.24
CA LEU A 158 22.03 -19.01 13.26
C LEU A 158 23.05 -18.09 13.96
N ASN A 159 22.64 -17.40 15.02
CA ASN A 159 23.54 -16.59 15.84
C ASN A 159 24.64 -17.44 16.47
N ASN A 160 24.31 -18.61 17.03
CA ASN A 160 25.31 -19.48 17.66
C ASN A 160 26.39 -19.93 16.67
N ASP A 161 25.96 -20.43 15.51
CA ASP A 161 26.83 -21.15 14.58
C ASP A 161 27.57 -20.20 13.63
N TYR A 162 26.99 -19.03 13.29
CA TYR A 162 27.46 -18.17 12.21
C TYR A 162 27.70 -16.70 12.59
N ASN A 163 27.66 -16.31 13.87
CA ASN A 163 27.86 -14.91 14.29
C ASN A 163 29.16 -14.26 13.76
N ARG A 164 30.20 -15.04 13.45
CA ARG A 164 31.43 -14.50 12.86
C ARG A 164 31.22 -13.83 11.49
N TYR A 165 30.15 -14.19 10.77
CA TYR A 165 29.83 -13.67 9.45
C TYR A 165 29.02 -12.37 9.49
N PHE A 166 28.17 -12.20 10.50
CA PHE A 166 27.18 -11.12 10.49
C PHE A 166 26.91 -10.47 11.86
N GLY A 167 27.58 -10.91 12.92
CA GLY A 167 27.30 -10.50 14.30
C GLY A 167 26.08 -11.21 14.88
N LEU A 168 25.32 -10.52 15.72
CA LEU A 168 24.12 -11.06 16.36
C LEU A 168 22.88 -10.41 15.76
N MET A 169 22.00 -11.24 15.20
CA MET A 169 20.73 -10.83 14.61
C MET A 169 19.59 -10.98 15.61
N PRO A 170 18.43 -10.29 15.40
CA PRO A 170 17.26 -10.46 16.24
C PRO A 170 16.86 -11.94 16.41
N THR A 171 16.40 -12.30 17.60
CA THR A 171 15.86 -13.64 17.92
C THR A 171 14.40 -13.57 18.33
N ASP A 172 13.66 -12.58 17.83
CA ASP A 172 12.29 -12.27 18.25
C ASP A 172 11.21 -13.21 17.68
N GLY A 173 11.61 -14.22 16.90
CA GLY A 173 10.72 -15.18 16.26
C GLY A 173 9.97 -14.63 15.04
N ILE A 174 10.34 -13.46 14.53
CA ILE A 174 9.76 -12.88 13.32
C ILE A 174 10.74 -13.09 12.17
N TYR A 175 10.27 -13.69 11.06
CA TYR A 175 11.09 -13.72 9.84
C TYR A 175 11.24 -12.30 9.31
N SER A 176 12.48 -11.84 9.21
CA SER A 176 12.81 -10.46 8.80
C SER A 176 13.91 -10.47 7.73
N ARG A 177 14.22 -9.29 7.19
CA ARG A 177 15.38 -9.08 6.31
C ARG A 177 16.68 -9.63 6.93
N GLU A 178 16.90 -9.38 8.21
CA GLU A 178 18.07 -9.81 8.96
C GLU A 178 18.14 -11.34 9.05
N THR A 179 17.00 -11.99 9.33
CA THR A 179 16.92 -13.45 9.38
C THR A 179 17.19 -14.05 8.00
N ASN A 180 16.60 -13.50 6.93
CA ASN A 180 16.86 -13.93 5.56
C ASN A 180 18.35 -13.78 5.18
N LYS A 181 18.95 -12.64 5.52
CA LYS A 181 20.37 -12.41 5.29
C LYS A 181 21.26 -13.40 6.06
N ALA A 182 20.89 -13.72 7.31
CA ALA A 182 21.59 -14.71 8.11
C ALA A 182 21.50 -16.13 7.50
N LEU A 183 20.37 -16.52 6.92
CA LEU A 183 20.22 -17.78 6.18
C LEU A 183 21.19 -17.86 5.00
N ILE A 184 21.31 -16.79 4.22
CA ILE A 184 22.20 -16.75 3.06
C ILE A 184 23.67 -16.75 3.51
N TYR A 185 24.03 -16.03 4.58
CA TYR A 185 25.37 -16.12 5.16
C TYR A 185 25.70 -17.53 5.66
N ALA A 186 24.76 -18.21 6.32
CA ALA A 186 24.94 -19.57 6.79
C ALA A 186 25.15 -20.53 5.60
N LEU A 187 24.36 -20.38 4.53
CA LEU A 187 24.56 -21.15 3.29
C LEU A 187 25.96 -20.91 2.72
N GLN A 188 26.37 -19.64 2.57
CA GLN A 188 27.69 -19.26 2.06
C GLN A 188 28.84 -19.80 2.94
N ALA A 189 28.66 -19.81 4.26
CA ALA A 189 29.63 -20.37 5.19
C ALA A 189 29.84 -21.86 4.95
N GLU A 190 28.76 -22.61 4.77
CA GLU A 190 28.79 -24.05 4.50
C GLU A 190 29.23 -24.38 3.07
N GLU A 191 29.02 -23.48 2.11
CA GLU A 191 29.63 -23.49 0.77
C GLU A 191 31.15 -23.25 0.81
N GLY A 192 31.71 -22.87 1.96
CA GLY A 192 33.15 -22.67 2.16
C GLY A 192 33.64 -21.24 1.95
N LEU A 193 32.75 -20.24 1.84
CA LEU A 193 33.16 -18.84 1.70
C LEU A 193 33.73 -18.32 3.02
N ALA A 194 34.86 -17.61 2.92
CA ALA A 194 35.48 -16.93 4.05
C ALA A 194 34.62 -15.73 4.53
N VAL A 195 34.79 -15.33 5.79
CA VAL A 195 34.01 -14.24 6.44
C VAL A 195 34.05 -12.93 5.66
N GLY A 196 35.19 -12.57 5.06
CA GLY A 196 35.33 -11.35 4.25
C GLY A 196 34.86 -11.48 2.79
N VAL A 197 34.44 -12.66 2.36
CA VAL A 197 33.99 -12.96 0.98
C VAL A 197 32.47 -13.15 0.95
N ALA A 198 31.91 -13.84 1.94
CA ALA A 198 30.48 -13.97 2.12
C ALA A 198 29.86 -12.56 2.30
N ASN A 199 28.68 -12.36 1.73
CA ASN A 199 28.02 -11.05 1.69
C ASN A 199 26.51 -11.10 1.98
N GLY A 200 25.97 -12.30 2.21
CA GLY A 200 24.54 -12.50 2.47
C GLY A 200 23.65 -12.28 1.26
N ASN A 201 24.21 -12.20 0.05
CA ASN A 201 23.47 -12.11 -1.22
C ASN A 201 23.57 -13.44 -1.98
N PHE A 202 22.44 -13.93 -2.51
CA PHE A 202 22.40 -15.16 -3.31
C PHE A 202 22.84 -14.91 -4.76
N GLY A 203 24.11 -14.53 -4.93
CA GLY A 203 24.72 -14.17 -6.22
C GLY A 203 25.31 -15.36 -7.00
N PRO A 204 26.03 -15.11 -8.10
CA PRO A 204 26.60 -16.15 -8.97
C PRO A 204 27.44 -17.20 -8.25
N THR A 205 28.27 -16.80 -7.29
CA THR A 205 29.09 -17.74 -6.50
C THR A 205 28.23 -18.70 -5.69
N THR A 206 27.22 -18.19 -4.97
CA THR A 206 26.27 -19.01 -4.21
C THR A 206 25.44 -19.89 -5.13
N ILE A 207 25.02 -19.41 -6.30
CA ILE A 207 24.33 -20.25 -7.30
C ILE A 207 25.21 -21.43 -7.72
N ASN A 208 26.49 -21.20 -7.99
CA ASN A 208 27.41 -22.24 -8.47
C ASN A 208 27.77 -23.27 -7.39
N LEU A 209 27.77 -22.87 -6.12
CA LEU A 209 28.14 -23.73 -4.98
C LEU A 209 26.93 -24.34 -4.26
N CYS A 210 25.71 -23.88 -4.57
CA CYS A 210 24.49 -24.32 -3.91
C CYS A 210 24.32 -25.85 -4.01
N PRO A 211 24.15 -26.56 -2.88
CA PRO A 211 24.05 -28.01 -2.88
C PRO A 211 22.71 -28.49 -3.44
N THR A 212 22.64 -29.76 -3.82
CA THR A 212 21.36 -30.46 -4.04
C THR A 212 21.13 -31.45 -2.91
N LEU A 213 20.14 -31.17 -2.06
CA LEU A 213 19.88 -31.93 -0.85
C LEU A 213 18.77 -32.96 -1.05
N SER A 214 19.02 -34.20 -0.65
CA SER A 214 18.10 -35.33 -0.72
C SER A 214 18.42 -36.36 0.37
N GLU A 215 17.61 -37.42 0.49
CA GLU A 215 17.90 -38.56 1.39
C GLU A 215 19.29 -39.18 1.14
N SER A 216 19.80 -39.11 -0.10
CA SER A 216 21.11 -39.66 -0.48
C SER A 216 22.26 -38.65 -0.37
N ASN A 217 21.96 -37.37 -0.20
CA ASN A 217 22.94 -36.29 -0.07
C ASN A 217 22.43 -35.25 0.94
N SER A 218 22.71 -35.47 2.22
CA SER A 218 22.14 -34.72 3.33
C SER A 218 23.21 -34.28 4.34
N PRO A 219 24.19 -33.43 3.98
CA PRO A 219 25.14 -32.94 4.96
C PRO A 219 24.40 -32.16 6.06
N PRO A 220 24.57 -32.51 7.36
CA PRO A 220 23.64 -32.06 8.39
C PRO A 220 23.47 -30.55 8.53
N ARG A 221 24.54 -29.77 8.31
CA ARG A 221 24.48 -28.31 8.42
C ARG A 221 23.68 -27.66 7.29
N PHE A 222 23.83 -28.15 6.06
CA PHE A 222 23.01 -27.70 4.93
C PHE A 222 21.53 -28.08 5.12
N VAL A 223 21.26 -29.29 5.62
CA VAL A 223 19.88 -29.71 5.93
C VAL A 223 19.27 -28.84 7.02
N ARG A 224 20.04 -28.48 8.05
CA ARG A 224 19.59 -27.59 9.11
C ARG A 224 19.24 -26.20 8.59
N ILE A 225 20.07 -25.63 7.71
CA ILE A 225 19.78 -24.36 7.02
C ILE A 225 18.50 -24.47 6.17
N LEU A 226 18.30 -25.60 5.48
CA LEU A 226 17.08 -25.86 4.72
C LEU A 226 15.84 -25.91 5.63
N GLN A 227 15.93 -26.58 6.78
CA GLN A 227 14.86 -26.64 7.78
C GLN A 227 14.49 -25.23 8.29
N TYR A 228 15.49 -24.37 8.52
CA TYR A 228 15.26 -22.96 8.88
C TYR A 228 14.57 -22.18 7.76
N ALA A 229 15.04 -22.34 6.52
CA ALA A 229 14.47 -21.64 5.37
C ALA A 229 13.01 -22.06 5.14
N LEU A 230 12.66 -23.33 5.35
CA LEU A 230 11.30 -23.84 5.27
C LEU A 230 10.36 -23.16 6.29
N ILE A 231 10.71 -23.16 7.58
CA ILE A 231 9.85 -22.53 8.61
C ILE A 231 9.72 -21.01 8.42
N CYS A 232 10.76 -20.34 7.90
CA CYS A 232 10.69 -18.93 7.55
C CYS A 232 9.68 -18.63 6.43
N ASN A 233 9.36 -19.61 5.57
CA ASN A 233 8.38 -19.46 4.50
C ASN A 233 6.96 -19.90 4.88
N GLY A 234 6.73 -20.38 6.11
CA GLY A 234 5.40 -20.77 6.57
C GLY A 234 5.45 -21.82 7.67
N ARG A 235 4.51 -21.73 8.64
CA ARG A 235 4.40 -22.70 9.75
C ARG A 235 4.04 -24.10 9.26
N GLU A 236 3.38 -24.15 8.13
CA GLU A 236 2.93 -25.36 7.49
C GLU A 236 4.08 -26.14 6.80
N TYR A 237 5.30 -25.59 6.85
CA TYR A 237 6.58 -26.22 6.47
C TYR A 237 7.48 -26.48 7.68
N ASP A 238 7.00 -26.32 8.92
CA ASP A 238 7.79 -26.65 10.11
C ASP A 238 8.18 -28.14 10.10
N THR A 239 9.46 -28.41 10.36
CA THR A 239 10.03 -29.76 10.33
C THR A 239 10.41 -30.26 11.73
N GLY A 240 10.19 -29.46 12.79
CA GLY A 240 10.47 -29.82 14.18
C GLY A 240 11.86 -29.41 14.64
N ASP A 241 12.63 -30.35 15.21
CA ASP A 241 13.81 -30.09 16.05
C ASP A 241 15.05 -29.52 15.36
N PHE A 242 15.00 -29.26 14.05
CA PHE A 242 16.14 -28.76 13.25
C PHE A 242 17.44 -29.57 13.46
N ASP A 243 17.31 -30.89 13.53
CA ASP A 243 18.36 -31.86 13.79
C ASP A 243 19.40 -32.00 12.66
N GLY A 244 19.13 -31.45 11.48
CA GLY A 244 19.95 -31.63 10.28
C GLY A 244 19.76 -32.99 9.61
N ILE A 245 18.68 -33.71 9.91
CA ILE A 245 18.38 -35.01 9.29
C ILE A 245 17.36 -34.82 8.18
N TYR A 246 17.68 -35.31 6.97
CA TYR A 246 16.77 -35.29 5.84
C TYR A 246 15.74 -36.42 5.97
N ASN A 247 14.78 -36.24 6.87
CA ASN A 247 13.76 -37.22 7.18
C ASN A 247 12.50 -37.04 6.30
N TYR A 248 11.49 -37.87 6.55
CA TYR A 248 10.19 -37.81 5.88
C TYR A 248 9.53 -36.42 5.98
N TYR A 249 9.57 -35.77 7.15
CA TYR A 249 8.95 -34.46 7.36
C TYR A 249 9.62 -33.36 6.51
N VAL A 250 10.95 -33.38 6.41
CA VAL A 250 11.70 -32.47 5.53
C VAL A 250 11.30 -32.65 4.08
N LYS A 251 11.25 -33.90 3.60
CA LYS A 251 10.86 -34.23 2.22
C LYS A 251 9.44 -33.77 1.89
N GLU A 252 8.49 -33.99 2.79
CA GLU A 252 7.09 -33.59 2.58
C GLU A 252 6.91 -32.07 2.65
N ALA A 253 7.62 -31.38 3.55
CA ALA A 253 7.63 -29.91 3.58
C ALA A 253 8.16 -29.33 2.26
N ILE A 254 9.22 -29.92 1.69
CA ILE A 254 9.78 -29.51 0.40
C ILE A 254 8.79 -29.76 -0.73
N LYS A 255 8.15 -30.94 -0.79
CA LYS A 255 7.13 -31.22 -1.82
C LYS A 255 5.97 -30.23 -1.74
N LYS A 256 5.52 -29.92 -0.52
CA LYS A 256 4.46 -28.96 -0.29
C LYS A 256 4.85 -27.57 -0.77
N PHE A 257 6.05 -27.10 -0.42
CA PHE A 257 6.58 -25.81 -0.89
C PHE A 257 6.74 -25.79 -2.41
N GLN A 258 7.30 -26.85 -3.00
CA GLN A 258 7.44 -26.98 -4.46
C GLN A 258 6.08 -26.91 -5.16
N SER A 259 5.09 -27.64 -4.64
CA SER A 259 3.73 -27.58 -5.18
C SER A 259 3.11 -26.19 -5.03
N PHE A 260 3.30 -25.55 -3.87
CA PHE A 260 2.77 -24.22 -3.60
C PHE A 260 3.39 -23.14 -4.50
N MET A 261 4.68 -23.27 -4.83
CA MET A 261 5.46 -22.34 -5.67
C MET A 261 5.51 -22.73 -7.15
N MET A 262 4.75 -23.75 -7.57
CA MET A 262 4.73 -24.28 -8.94
C MET A 262 6.09 -24.73 -9.47
N LEU A 263 6.95 -25.23 -8.58
CA LEU A 263 8.21 -25.88 -8.92
C LEU A 263 7.98 -27.39 -9.19
N PRO A 264 8.91 -28.09 -9.88
CA PRO A 264 8.86 -29.53 -9.99
C PRO A 264 8.80 -30.20 -8.60
N VAL A 265 7.73 -30.95 -8.34
CA VAL A 265 7.49 -31.62 -7.04
C VAL A 265 8.29 -32.90 -6.96
N THR A 266 9.50 -32.80 -6.45
CA THR A 266 10.48 -33.90 -6.38
C THR A 266 10.75 -34.33 -4.94
N GLY A 267 10.51 -33.45 -3.96
CA GLY A 267 10.99 -33.64 -2.60
C GLY A 267 12.51 -33.63 -2.50
N VAL A 268 13.20 -33.02 -3.48
CA VAL A 268 14.64 -32.77 -3.48
C VAL A 268 14.84 -31.25 -3.44
N ALA A 269 15.67 -30.77 -2.52
CA ALA A 269 15.99 -29.34 -2.43
C ALA A 269 17.22 -29.04 -3.28
N ASN A 270 16.97 -28.79 -4.57
CA ASN A 270 17.97 -28.31 -5.52
C ASN A 270 18.14 -26.78 -5.46
N MET A 271 19.07 -26.22 -6.25
CA MET A 271 19.33 -24.77 -6.30
C MET A 271 18.05 -23.94 -6.50
N ALA A 272 17.17 -24.32 -7.43
CA ALA A 272 15.93 -23.60 -7.67
C ALA A 272 15.01 -23.58 -6.43
N THR A 273 14.92 -24.71 -5.71
CA THR A 273 14.12 -24.80 -4.47
C THR A 273 14.75 -23.99 -3.34
N ILE A 274 16.07 -24.15 -3.10
CA ILE A 274 16.79 -23.44 -2.03
C ILE A 274 16.76 -21.93 -2.28
N LYS A 275 17.02 -21.50 -3.51
CA LYS A 275 16.98 -20.09 -3.88
C LYS A 275 15.57 -19.51 -3.75
N GLN A 276 14.53 -20.25 -4.14
CA GLN A 276 13.14 -19.79 -3.98
C GLN A 276 12.72 -19.60 -2.52
N LEU A 277 13.30 -20.35 -1.58
CA LEU A 277 13.10 -20.16 -0.14
C LEU A 277 13.82 -18.90 0.41
N MET A 278 14.90 -18.46 -0.24
CA MET A 278 15.81 -17.44 0.28
C MET A 278 15.78 -16.11 -0.49
N THR A 279 15.29 -16.07 -1.73
CA THR A 279 15.12 -14.82 -2.48
C THR A 279 13.73 -14.76 -3.06
N SER A 280 13.18 -13.54 -3.17
CA SER A 280 11.84 -13.33 -3.70
C SER A 280 11.73 -13.85 -5.14
N ASN A 281 12.65 -13.46 -6.01
CA ASN A 281 12.66 -13.82 -7.42
C ASN A 281 13.06 -15.29 -7.73
N GLY A 282 13.54 -16.05 -6.74
CA GLY A 282 14.01 -17.42 -6.93
C GLY A 282 15.04 -17.60 -8.06
N ASP A 283 14.99 -18.74 -8.74
CA ASP A 283 15.78 -18.99 -9.95
C ASP A 283 15.17 -18.29 -11.17
N THR A 284 15.83 -17.24 -11.66
CA THR A 284 15.36 -16.45 -12.80
C THR A 284 15.41 -17.22 -14.13
N ASN A 285 16.19 -18.30 -14.19
CA ASN A 285 16.26 -19.18 -15.36
C ASN A 285 15.04 -20.13 -15.46
N ARG A 286 14.23 -20.29 -14.40
CA ARG A 286 13.06 -21.17 -14.41
C ARG A 286 12.08 -20.77 -15.52
N SER A 287 11.45 -21.73 -16.18
CA SER A 287 10.42 -21.45 -17.19
C SER A 287 9.22 -20.72 -16.57
N ALA A 288 8.54 -19.88 -17.36
CA ALA A 288 7.31 -19.21 -16.96
C ALA A 288 6.20 -19.57 -17.95
N HIS A 289 4.96 -19.65 -17.44
CA HIS A 289 3.76 -19.90 -18.26
C HIS A 289 2.91 -18.64 -18.43
N ALA A 290 3.21 -17.59 -17.68
CA ALA A 290 2.63 -16.27 -17.85
C ALA A 290 3.73 -15.22 -18.04
N CYS A 291 3.35 -14.09 -18.59
CA CYS A 291 4.17 -12.89 -18.64
C CYS A 291 3.30 -11.66 -18.46
N ASP A 292 3.90 -10.51 -18.26
CA ASP A 292 3.26 -9.22 -18.50
C ASP A 292 4.18 -8.32 -19.34
N THR A 293 3.60 -7.30 -19.95
CA THR A 293 4.33 -6.34 -20.76
C THR A 293 3.53 -5.06 -20.89
N ALA A 294 4.19 -3.91 -21.02
CA ALA A 294 3.55 -2.65 -21.36
C ALA A 294 3.31 -2.49 -22.88
N THR A 295 3.94 -3.32 -23.71
CA THR A 295 3.84 -3.23 -25.17
C THR A 295 2.45 -3.68 -25.64
N ILE A 296 1.76 -2.85 -26.43
CA ILE A 296 0.55 -3.29 -27.16
C ILE A 296 0.98 -4.32 -28.20
N LEU A 297 0.48 -5.55 -28.05
CA LEU A 297 0.95 -6.71 -28.77
C LEU A 297 0.41 -6.79 -30.20
N THR A 298 1.33 -7.03 -31.13
CA THR A 298 1.03 -7.40 -32.52
C THR A 298 0.91 -8.91 -32.68
N ALA A 299 0.40 -9.38 -33.83
CA ALA A 299 0.31 -10.81 -34.15
C ALA A 299 1.68 -11.53 -34.12
N ALA A 300 2.75 -10.87 -34.60
CA ALA A 300 4.10 -11.43 -34.59
C ALA A 300 4.64 -11.61 -33.15
N GLN A 301 4.35 -10.66 -32.26
CA GLN A 301 4.74 -10.73 -30.85
C GLN A 301 3.91 -11.78 -30.11
N VAL A 302 2.60 -11.87 -30.35
CA VAL A 302 1.76 -12.94 -29.79
C VAL A 302 2.23 -14.33 -30.23
N ALA A 303 2.58 -14.50 -31.51
CA ALA A 303 3.18 -15.75 -32.00
C ALA A 303 4.50 -16.07 -31.28
N THR A 304 5.32 -15.05 -31.00
CA THR A 304 6.54 -15.21 -30.21
C THR A 304 6.24 -15.68 -28.78
N LEU A 305 5.22 -15.11 -28.12
CA LEU A 305 4.79 -15.57 -26.79
C LEU A 305 4.38 -17.05 -26.80
N VAL A 306 3.52 -17.44 -27.75
CA VAL A 306 3.05 -18.83 -27.90
C VAL A 306 4.21 -19.79 -28.14
N ASN A 307 5.12 -19.46 -29.06
CA ASN A 307 6.29 -20.29 -29.39
C ASN A 307 7.27 -20.46 -28.21
N ASN A 308 7.25 -19.53 -27.25
CA ASN A 308 8.04 -19.61 -26.02
C ASN A 308 7.27 -20.24 -24.84
N GLY A 309 6.08 -20.80 -25.08
CA GLY A 309 5.33 -21.58 -24.09
C GLY A 309 4.46 -20.75 -23.13
N PHE A 310 4.32 -19.45 -23.36
CA PHE A 310 3.41 -18.60 -22.59
C PHE A 310 1.95 -18.95 -22.91
N LYS A 311 1.09 -18.86 -21.89
CA LYS A 311 -0.34 -19.20 -21.95
C LYS A 311 -1.23 -18.06 -21.47
N VAL A 312 -0.70 -17.19 -20.63
CA VAL A 312 -1.42 -16.06 -20.04
C VAL A 312 -0.55 -14.81 -20.12
N VAL A 313 -1.13 -13.67 -20.48
CA VAL A 313 -0.43 -12.38 -20.54
C VAL A 313 -1.15 -11.31 -19.74
N GLY A 314 -0.42 -10.65 -18.85
CA GLY A 314 -0.87 -9.47 -18.12
C GLY A 314 -0.85 -8.25 -19.02
N ARG A 315 -1.97 -7.55 -19.14
CA ARG A 315 -2.11 -6.37 -20.00
C ARG A 315 -2.82 -5.23 -19.30
N TYR A 316 -2.41 -4.01 -19.61
CA TYR A 316 -2.87 -2.81 -18.90
C TYR A 316 -4.18 -2.29 -19.47
N LEU A 317 -5.16 -2.04 -18.61
CA LEU A 317 -6.42 -1.40 -18.98
C LEU A 317 -6.24 0.05 -19.44
N THR A 318 -5.26 0.75 -18.88
CA THR A 318 -5.07 2.19 -19.00
C THR A 318 -3.59 2.58 -18.99
N GLY A 319 -3.32 3.86 -19.26
CA GLY A 319 -2.03 4.49 -18.98
C GLY A 319 -1.05 4.53 -20.15
N ASN A 320 0.09 5.15 -19.88
CA ASN A 320 1.19 5.35 -20.83
C ASN A 320 2.53 4.92 -20.20
N VAL A 321 3.53 4.66 -21.05
CA VAL A 321 4.93 4.45 -20.66
C VAL A 321 5.84 5.46 -21.33
N ALA A 322 6.92 5.82 -20.66
CA ALA A 322 7.96 6.67 -21.24
C ALA A 322 8.68 5.93 -22.37
N THR A 323 9.02 6.67 -23.42
CA THR A 323 9.83 6.19 -24.54
C THR A 323 11.28 6.64 -24.34
N SER A 324 12.23 5.94 -24.95
CA SER A 324 13.66 6.29 -24.89
C SER A 324 13.98 7.72 -25.34
N ASN A 325 13.10 8.32 -26.14
CA ASN A 325 13.29 9.65 -26.73
C ASN A 325 12.60 10.76 -25.91
N GLY A 326 12.16 10.46 -24.67
CA GLY A 326 11.51 11.42 -23.78
C GLY A 326 10.02 11.67 -24.07
N GLY A 327 9.44 11.01 -25.09
CA GLY A 327 7.99 11.00 -25.32
C GLY A 327 7.28 9.94 -24.47
N VAL A 328 5.96 9.83 -24.63
CA VAL A 328 5.16 8.75 -24.03
C VAL A 328 4.43 7.95 -25.11
N THR A 329 4.20 6.67 -24.88
CA THR A 329 3.34 5.82 -25.73
C THR A 329 2.32 5.10 -24.86
N SER A 330 1.17 4.75 -25.45
CA SER A 330 0.13 4.04 -24.71
C SER A 330 0.54 2.61 -24.39
N LYS A 331 0.21 2.16 -23.18
CA LYS A 331 0.24 0.74 -22.78
C LYS A 331 -1.17 0.12 -22.71
N ALA A 332 -2.20 0.97 -22.83
CA ALA A 332 -3.59 0.60 -22.71
C ALA A 332 -3.97 -0.37 -23.83
N MET A 333 -4.52 -1.51 -23.43
CA MET A 333 -4.90 -2.57 -24.32
C MET A 333 -6.08 -2.17 -25.21
N THR A 334 -6.15 -2.76 -26.41
CA THR A 334 -7.17 -2.42 -27.42
C THR A 334 -8.04 -3.63 -27.77
N PRO A 335 -9.26 -3.42 -28.31
CA PRO A 335 -10.09 -4.53 -28.83
C PRO A 335 -9.37 -5.37 -29.89
N GLN A 336 -8.58 -4.73 -30.75
CA GLN A 336 -7.81 -5.43 -31.78
C GLN A 336 -6.69 -6.30 -31.18
N GLU A 337 -5.96 -5.78 -30.20
CA GLU A 337 -4.96 -6.56 -29.46
C GLU A 337 -5.60 -7.79 -28.79
N LEU A 338 -6.73 -7.60 -28.11
CA LEU A 338 -7.46 -8.69 -27.46
C LEU A 338 -7.86 -9.78 -28.45
N ALA A 339 -8.37 -9.41 -29.62
CA ALA A 339 -8.73 -10.37 -30.68
C ALA A 339 -7.52 -11.18 -31.15
N ILE A 340 -6.34 -10.56 -31.28
CA ILE A 340 -5.09 -11.24 -31.64
C ILE A 340 -4.68 -12.23 -30.54
N ILE A 341 -4.67 -11.80 -29.28
CA ILE A 341 -4.26 -12.63 -28.14
C ILE A 341 -5.18 -13.84 -28.00
N PHE A 342 -6.49 -13.64 -28.00
CA PHE A 342 -7.47 -14.72 -27.86
C PHE A 342 -7.50 -15.64 -29.09
N GLY A 343 -7.34 -15.09 -30.30
CA GLY A 343 -7.24 -15.86 -31.54
C GLY A 343 -6.05 -16.82 -31.56
N ALA A 344 -4.98 -16.49 -30.84
CA ALA A 344 -3.81 -17.36 -30.66
C ALA A 344 -3.94 -18.35 -29.47
N GLY A 345 -5.08 -18.36 -28.78
CA GLY A 345 -5.34 -19.24 -27.64
C GLY A 345 -4.71 -18.80 -26.31
N LEU A 346 -4.13 -17.59 -26.26
CA LEU A 346 -3.65 -17.01 -25.01
C LEU A 346 -4.81 -16.45 -24.17
N ARG A 347 -4.58 -16.32 -22.87
CA ARG A 347 -5.50 -15.70 -21.92
C ARG A 347 -4.94 -14.38 -21.41
N VAL A 348 -5.80 -13.48 -20.92
CA VAL A 348 -5.41 -12.15 -20.42
C VAL A 348 -5.82 -11.97 -18.96
N PHE A 349 -4.95 -11.39 -18.13
CA PHE A 349 -5.35 -10.81 -16.85
C PHE A 349 -5.19 -9.27 -16.88
N PRO A 350 -6.24 -8.49 -16.57
CA PRO A 350 -6.18 -7.02 -16.59
C PRO A 350 -5.37 -6.42 -15.44
N ILE A 351 -4.52 -5.44 -15.76
CA ILE A 351 -3.74 -4.64 -14.81
C ILE A 351 -4.22 -3.19 -14.86
N TYR A 352 -4.43 -2.56 -13.72
CA TYR A 352 -4.67 -1.11 -13.62
C TYR A 352 -3.46 -0.42 -12.98
N GLN A 353 -2.89 0.56 -13.70
CA GLN A 353 -1.73 1.32 -13.23
C GLN A 353 -1.64 2.70 -13.90
N ASP A 354 -2.46 3.64 -13.42
CA ASP A 354 -2.38 5.08 -13.73
C ASP A 354 -1.70 5.84 -12.59
N GLY A 355 -0.50 5.39 -12.21
CA GLY A 355 0.21 5.87 -11.03
C GLY A 355 0.78 4.71 -10.22
N GLY A 356 0.64 4.78 -8.90
CA GLY A 356 1.00 3.69 -7.99
C GLY A 356 2.50 3.45 -7.75
N HIS A 357 3.39 4.19 -8.42
CA HIS A 357 4.85 4.08 -8.27
C HIS A 357 5.43 4.98 -7.17
N ARG A 358 4.58 5.68 -6.40
CA ARG A 358 4.96 6.55 -5.27
C ARG A 358 3.86 6.56 -4.22
N ALA A 359 4.25 6.71 -2.96
CA ALA A 359 3.32 6.79 -1.84
C ALA A 359 2.31 7.95 -1.93
N SER A 360 2.66 9.06 -2.58
CA SER A 360 1.78 10.23 -2.76
C SER A 360 0.56 9.96 -3.66
N HIS A 361 0.56 8.86 -4.42
CA HIS A 361 -0.60 8.41 -5.18
C HIS A 361 -1.71 7.94 -4.23
N PHE A 362 -1.33 7.21 -3.16
CA PHE A 362 -2.26 6.54 -2.26
C PHE A 362 -2.78 7.50 -1.18
N LYS A 363 -3.61 8.45 -1.62
CA LYS A 363 -4.32 9.42 -0.78
C LYS A 363 -5.81 9.09 -0.72
N GLU A 364 -6.50 9.67 0.25
CA GLU A 364 -7.95 9.55 0.40
C GLU A 364 -8.69 9.89 -0.91
N GLY A 365 -9.68 9.07 -1.27
CA GLY A 365 -10.48 9.19 -2.48
C GLY A 365 -9.82 8.64 -3.75
N GLN A 366 -8.49 8.41 -3.76
CA GLN A 366 -7.81 7.91 -4.95
C GLN A 366 -8.28 6.49 -5.32
N GLY A 367 -8.57 5.63 -4.34
CA GLY A 367 -9.05 4.28 -4.58
C GLY A 367 -10.43 4.27 -5.22
N THR A 368 -11.28 5.23 -4.84
CA THR A 368 -12.59 5.45 -5.46
C THR A 368 -12.44 5.81 -6.94
N VAL A 369 -11.61 6.82 -7.25
CA VAL A 369 -11.36 7.27 -8.63
C VAL A 369 -10.78 6.15 -9.48
N ASP A 370 -9.77 5.45 -8.96
CA ASP A 370 -9.11 4.35 -9.67
C ASP A 370 -10.05 3.16 -9.90
N ALA A 371 -10.92 2.84 -8.94
CA ALA A 371 -11.90 1.78 -9.09
C ALA A 371 -12.91 2.08 -10.20
N TYR A 372 -13.46 3.29 -10.27
CA TYR A 372 -14.36 3.67 -11.36
C TYR A 372 -13.64 3.61 -12.71
N LYS A 373 -12.44 4.19 -12.83
CA LYS A 373 -11.65 4.15 -14.08
C LYS A 373 -11.36 2.72 -14.53
N ALA A 374 -10.91 1.87 -13.61
CA ALA A 374 -10.61 0.47 -13.89
C ALA A 374 -11.86 -0.31 -14.32
N HIS A 375 -12.98 -0.12 -13.62
CA HIS A 375 -14.25 -0.77 -13.93
C HIS A 375 -14.74 -0.38 -15.33
N LEU A 376 -14.75 0.93 -15.63
CA LEU A 376 -15.16 1.48 -16.92
C LEU A 376 -14.26 0.97 -18.06
N ALA A 377 -12.93 1.03 -17.89
CA ALA A 377 -11.98 0.55 -18.89
C ALA A 377 -12.18 -0.95 -19.17
N ALA A 378 -12.33 -1.77 -18.12
CA ALA A 378 -12.57 -3.19 -18.27
C ALA A 378 -13.91 -3.49 -18.96
N ARG A 379 -14.98 -2.76 -18.61
CA ARG A 379 -16.31 -2.90 -19.21
C ARG A 379 -16.29 -2.54 -20.70
N ASN A 380 -15.63 -1.44 -21.07
CA ASN A 380 -15.51 -1.01 -22.47
C ASN A 380 -14.78 -2.03 -23.35
N LEU A 381 -13.80 -2.72 -22.78
CA LEU A 381 -13.09 -3.80 -23.44
C LEU A 381 -13.88 -5.11 -23.46
N GLY A 382 -15.01 -5.18 -22.76
CA GLY A 382 -15.92 -6.33 -22.73
C GLY A 382 -15.56 -7.41 -21.70
N PHE A 383 -14.78 -7.08 -20.67
CA PHE A 383 -14.52 -8.04 -19.61
C PHE A 383 -15.80 -8.38 -18.83
N GLY A 384 -16.02 -9.68 -18.61
CA GLY A 384 -17.22 -10.17 -17.95
C GLY A 384 -17.10 -10.25 -16.43
N THR A 385 -18.23 -10.51 -15.78
CA THR A 385 -18.32 -10.84 -14.35
C THR A 385 -17.33 -11.95 -13.96
N GLY A 386 -16.68 -11.78 -12.81
CA GLY A 386 -15.69 -12.70 -12.26
C GLY A 386 -14.25 -12.41 -12.68
N THR A 387 -14.03 -11.50 -13.64
CA THR A 387 -12.69 -11.02 -14.02
C THR A 387 -12.03 -10.32 -12.84
N ALA A 388 -10.79 -10.67 -12.54
CA ALA A 388 -9.97 -9.96 -11.56
C ALA A 388 -9.21 -8.82 -12.22
N ILE A 389 -9.23 -7.64 -11.60
CA ILE A 389 -8.42 -6.50 -12.01
C ILE A 389 -7.32 -6.28 -10.98
N TYR A 390 -6.06 -6.31 -11.41
CA TYR A 390 -4.90 -6.16 -10.53
C TYR A 390 -4.50 -4.68 -10.43
N PHE A 391 -4.75 -4.07 -9.26
CA PHE A 391 -4.37 -2.68 -8.97
C PHE A 391 -2.93 -2.61 -8.48
N ALA A 392 -2.12 -1.78 -9.13
CA ALA A 392 -0.68 -1.74 -8.91
C ALA A 392 -0.24 -0.84 -7.74
N VAL A 393 0.53 -1.45 -6.83
CA VAL A 393 1.36 -0.79 -5.80
C VAL A 393 2.82 -1.03 -6.16
N ASP A 394 3.32 -0.21 -7.08
CA ASP A 394 4.60 -0.41 -7.78
C ASP A 394 5.74 0.41 -7.17
N TYR A 395 5.88 0.32 -5.85
CA TYR A 395 6.97 0.97 -5.10
C TYR A 395 7.26 0.21 -3.80
N ASP A 396 8.38 0.51 -3.16
CA ASP A 396 8.73 -0.08 -1.86
C ASP A 396 7.87 0.52 -0.74
N ALA A 397 6.64 0.02 -0.60
CA ALA A 397 5.74 0.42 0.48
C ALA A 397 6.20 -0.20 1.81
N TYR A 398 6.59 0.66 2.75
CA TYR A 398 6.88 0.22 4.11
C TYR A 398 5.61 -0.21 4.85
N ASP A 399 5.76 -1.04 5.90
CA ASP A 399 4.60 -1.60 6.63
C ASP A 399 3.64 -0.53 7.19
N TYR A 400 4.17 0.62 7.63
CA TYR A 400 3.35 1.74 8.06
C TYR A 400 2.56 2.36 6.90
N GLU A 401 3.16 2.47 5.69
CA GLU A 401 2.46 2.97 4.50
C GLU A 401 1.42 1.98 3.99
N VAL A 402 1.68 0.67 4.11
CA VAL A 402 0.66 -0.35 3.81
C VAL A 402 -0.56 -0.13 4.70
N THR A 403 -0.33 0.14 5.98
CA THR A 403 -1.39 0.38 6.98
C THR A 403 -2.13 1.70 6.74
N GLU A 404 -1.39 2.79 6.56
CA GLU A 404 -1.94 4.15 6.53
C GLU A 404 -2.47 4.57 5.15
N LYS A 405 -1.97 3.96 4.07
CA LYS A 405 -2.25 4.40 2.69
C LYS A 405 -2.85 3.30 1.83
N ILE A 406 -2.22 2.13 1.79
CA ILE A 406 -2.61 1.07 0.84
C ILE A 406 -3.92 0.38 1.26
N ILE A 407 -4.06 0.01 2.54
CA ILE A 407 -5.29 -0.60 3.04
C ILE A 407 -6.52 0.31 2.85
N PRO A 408 -6.48 1.61 3.21
CA PRO A 408 -7.57 2.54 2.90
C PRO A 408 -7.90 2.61 1.41
N TYR A 409 -6.89 2.73 0.55
CA TYR A 409 -7.05 2.74 -0.91
C TYR A 409 -7.83 1.51 -1.42
N PHE A 410 -7.46 0.30 -0.97
CA PHE A 410 -8.15 -0.92 -1.37
C PHE A 410 -9.55 -1.09 -0.76
N LYS A 411 -9.80 -0.53 0.44
CA LYS A 411 -11.16 -0.47 1.03
C LYS A 411 -12.10 0.38 0.17
N GLU A 412 -11.62 1.50 -0.36
CA GLU A 412 -12.38 2.32 -1.30
C GLU A 412 -12.72 1.54 -2.59
N ILE A 413 -11.74 0.83 -3.17
CA ILE A 413 -11.97 0.00 -4.37
C ILE A 413 -13.04 -1.06 -4.09
N ARG A 414 -12.95 -1.77 -2.95
CA ARG A 414 -13.93 -2.77 -2.54
C ARG A 414 -15.33 -2.18 -2.41
N SER A 415 -15.44 -0.97 -1.84
CA SER A 415 -16.70 -0.25 -1.73
C SER A 415 -17.31 0.04 -3.11
N VAL A 416 -16.53 0.62 -4.03
CA VAL A 416 -17.00 0.92 -5.39
C VAL A 416 -17.41 -0.35 -6.14
N PHE A 417 -16.58 -1.40 -6.12
CA PHE A 417 -16.90 -2.66 -6.81
C PHE A 417 -18.15 -3.33 -6.23
N ALA A 418 -18.35 -3.27 -4.91
CA ALA A 418 -19.55 -3.80 -4.27
C ALA A 418 -20.81 -3.01 -4.62
N LYS A 419 -20.70 -1.68 -4.81
CA LYS A 419 -21.82 -0.84 -5.30
C LYS A 419 -22.14 -1.15 -6.75
N LEU A 420 -21.13 -1.14 -7.62
CA LEU A 420 -21.28 -1.42 -9.05
C LEU A 420 -21.81 -2.83 -9.33
N GLY A 421 -21.39 -3.81 -8.53
CA GLY A 421 -21.87 -5.19 -8.65
C GLY A 421 -23.34 -5.42 -8.28
N LYS A 422 -24.03 -4.42 -7.70
CA LYS A 422 -25.46 -4.50 -7.35
C LYS A 422 -26.38 -4.01 -8.46
N ILE A 423 -25.89 -3.27 -9.47
CA ILE A 423 -26.76 -2.83 -10.56
C ILE A 423 -26.89 -3.91 -11.63
N GLU A 424 -28.07 -3.97 -12.23
CA GLU A 424 -28.39 -4.92 -13.27
C GLU A 424 -27.50 -4.75 -14.52
N ASN A 425 -27.04 -5.88 -15.07
CA ASN A 425 -26.15 -5.99 -16.23
C ASN A 425 -24.77 -5.32 -16.09
N MET A 426 -24.38 -4.89 -14.88
CA MET A 426 -23.02 -4.42 -14.64
C MET A 426 -22.10 -5.58 -14.27
N PRO A 427 -20.90 -5.68 -14.88
CA PRO A 427 -19.94 -6.72 -14.52
C PRO A 427 -19.52 -6.63 -13.05
N VAL A 428 -19.59 -7.77 -12.35
CA VAL A 428 -19.06 -7.92 -10.98
C VAL A 428 -17.61 -8.35 -11.08
N TYR A 429 -16.67 -7.41 -10.91
CA TYR A 429 -15.24 -7.71 -10.93
C TYR A 429 -14.69 -8.11 -9.56
N LYS A 430 -13.61 -8.88 -9.59
CA LYS A 430 -12.79 -9.22 -8.44
C LYS A 430 -11.62 -8.25 -8.30
N ILE A 431 -11.09 -8.12 -7.09
CA ILE A 431 -10.00 -7.20 -6.79
C ILE A 431 -8.71 -8.00 -6.64
N GLY A 432 -7.77 -7.79 -7.57
CA GLY A 432 -6.39 -8.22 -7.45
C GLY A 432 -5.51 -7.08 -6.97
N VAL A 433 -4.40 -7.42 -6.30
CA VAL A 433 -3.33 -6.47 -5.96
C VAL A 433 -2.06 -6.87 -6.69
N TYR A 434 -1.37 -5.90 -7.31
CA TYR A 434 0.03 -6.05 -7.68
C TYR A 434 0.91 -5.32 -6.67
N GLY A 435 1.96 -5.98 -6.17
CA GLY A 435 2.92 -5.36 -5.25
C GLY A 435 3.77 -6.34 -4.47
N ALA A 436 4.56 -5.82 -3.54
CA ALA A 436 5.44 -6.63 -2.70
C ALA A 436 4.67 -7.64 -1.83
N ARG A 437 5.33 -8.71 -1.38
CA ARG A 437 4.71 -9.78 -0.57
C ARG A 437 3.95 -9.25 0.64
N ASN A 438 4.54 -8.35 1.44
CA ASN A 438 3.87 -7.76 2.60
C ASN A 438 2.56 -7.04 2.22
N THR A 439 2.59 -6.23 1.17
CA THR A 439 1.41 -5.51 0.65
C THR A 439 0.32 -6.49 0.24
N CYS A 440 0.68 -7.54 -0.50
CA CYS A 440 -0.24 -8.59 -0.92
C CYS A 440 -0.86 -9.34 0.27
N ILE A 441 -0.02 -9.78 1.22
CA ILE A 441 -0.47 -10.47 2.44
C ILE A 441 -1.44 -9.58 3.22
N ARG A 442 -1.03 -8.36 3.57
CA ARG A 442 -1.81 -7.43 4.41
C ARG A 442 -3.17 -7.14 3.79
N THR A 443 -3.24 -6.88 2.49
CA THR A 443 -4.51 -6.59 1.81
C THR A 443 -5.40 -7.82 1.60
N SER A 444 -4.85 -9.03 1.72
CA SER A 444 -5.62 -10.28 1.59
C SER A 444 -6.32 -10.71 2.89
N VAL A 445 -5.88 -10.23 4.06
CA VAL A 445 -6.37 -10.71 5.38
C VAL A 445 -7.02 -9.64 6.25
N GLU A 446 -7.09 -8.39 5.77
CA GLU A 446 -7.57 -7.26 6.58
C GLU A 446 -9.10 -7.31 6.80
N LEU A 447 -9.57 -6.92 7.99
CA LEU A 447 -11.02 -6.91 8.22
C LEU A 447 -11.68 -5.79 7.39
N GLY A 448 -12.76 -6.15 6.69
CA GLY A 448 -13.44 -5.23 5.77
C GLY A 448 -12.70 -5.00 4.45
N LEU A 449 -11.58 -5.70 4.21
CA LEU A 449 -10.88 -5.75 2.93
C LEU A 449 -10.24 -7.13 2.72
N THR A 450 -10.69 -7.85 1.71
CA THR A 450 -10.06 -9.11 1.29
C THR A 450 -9.80 -9.03 -0.19
N THR A 451 -8.55 -8.85 -0.64
CA THR A 451 -8.22 -8.97 -2.06
C THR A 451 -8.38 -10.42 -2.52
N ASP A 452 -8.99 -10.62 -3.68
CA ASP A 452 -9.31 -11.94 -4.22
C ASP A 452 -8.03 -12.69 -4.66
N PHE A 453 -7.06 -11.96 -5.23
CA PHE A 453 -5.82 -12.52 -5.76
C PHE A 453 -4.63 -11.57 -5.60
N SER A 454 -3.42 -12.14 -5.65
CA SER A 454 -2.17 -11.38 -5.67
C SER A 454 -1.35 -11.63 -6.94
N PHE A 455 -0.82 -10.54 -7.49
CA PHE A 455 0.22 -10.51 -8.52
C PHE A 455 1.49 -9.95 -7.87
N VAL A 456 2.41 -10.83 -7.48
CA VAL A 456 3.49 -10.46 -6.56
C VAL A 456 4.70 -9.92 -7.33
N SER A 457 5.26 -8.79 -6.88
CA SER A 457 6.41 -8.13 -7.51
C SER A 457 7.76 -8.67 -7.00
N ASP A 458 7.96 -9.98 -7.07
CA ASP A 458 9.11 -10.67 -6.49
C ASP A 458 10.45 -10.35 -7.20
N MET A 459 10.43 -9.84 -8.43
CA MET A 459 11.62 -9.35 -9.13
C MET A 459 12.27 -8.14 -8.44
N SER A 460 11.49 -7.37 -7.69
CA SER A 460 11.95 -6.25 -6.87
C SER A 460 12.58 -6.74 -5.56
N THR A 461 13.70 -7.46 -5.68
CA THR A 461 14.43 -8.10 -4.57
C THR A 461 14.92 -7.13 -3.49
N GLY A 462 15.00 -5.83 -3.81
CA GLY A 462 15.38 -4.78 -2.88
C GLY A 462 14.23 -4.22 -2.04
N PHE A 463 12.97 -4.48 -2.41
CA PHE A 463 11.81 -3.94 -1.68
C PHE A 463 11.72 -4.56 -0.30
N SER A 464 11.56 -3.70 0.70
CA SER A 464 11.38 -4.05 2.10
C SER A 464 10.22 -5.03 2.29
N GLY A 465 9.13 -4.85 1.54
CA GLY A 465 7.97 -5.76 1.57
C GLY A 465 8.22 -7.16 0.98
N ASN A 466 9.36 -7.41 0.34
CA ASN A 466 9.76 -8.73 -0.17
C ASN A 466 10.80 -9.44 0.72
N LEU A 467 11.32 -8.73 1.73
CA LEU A 467 12.45 -9.19 2.53
C LEU A 467 11.97 -9.64 3.92
N GLY A 468 11.94 -10.95 4.13
CA GLY A 468 11.40 -11.52 5.37
C GLY A 468 9.89 -11.78 5.33
N PHE A 469 9.29 -11.86 4.14
CA PHE A 469 7.88 -12.19 3.97
C PHE A 469 7.71 -13.46 3.14
N PRO A 470 6.82 -14.39 3.55
CA PRO A 470 6.47 -15.54 2.73
C PRO A 470 5.67 -15.10 1.49
N MET A 471 5.49 -16.00 0.53
CA MET A 471 4.59 -15.77 -0.60
C MET A 471 3.12 -15.77 -0.09
N PRO A 472 2.25 -14.81 -0.47
CA PRO A 472 0.85 -14.76 -0.03
C PRO A 472 0.03 -15.98 -0.48
N ASP A 473 -0.87 -16.47 0.36
CA ASP A 473 -1.68 -17.66 0.07
C ASP A 473 -2.58 -17.51 -1.17
N ASN A 474 -3.02 -16.28 -1.48
CA ASN A 474 -3.87 -15.97 -2.62
C ASN A 474 -3.07 -15.57 -3.89
N TRP A 475 -1.77 -15.87 -3.97
CA TRP A 475 -0.97 -15.57 -5.15
C TRP A 475 -1.46 -16.31 -6.41
N SER A 476 -1.73 -15.55 -7.46
CA SER A 476 -2.12 -16.03 -8.80
C SER A 476 -0.96 -15.93 -9.78
N PHE A 477 -0.21 -14.84 -9.65
CA PHE A 477 0.86 -14.44 -10.53
C PHE A 477 2.05 -13.97 -9.69
N ASP A 478 3.26 -14.27 -10.12
CA ASP A 478 4.51 -13.92 -9.43
C ASP A 478 5.52 -13.43 -10.47
N GLN A 479 5.76 -12.13 -10.53
CA GLN A 479 6.70 -11.48 -11.44
C GLN A 479 8.12 -11.63 -10.91
N PHE A 480 9.03 -12.27 -11.66
CA PHE A 480 10.35 -12.60 -11.11
C PHE A 480 11.56 -12.27 -12.01
N PHE A 481 11.38 -11.95 -13.29
CA PHE A 481 12.51 -11.62 -14.17
C PHE A 481 12.12 -10.88 -15.45
N GLU A 482 12.78 -9.77 -15.75
CA GLU A 482 12.63 -9.02 -17.00
C GLU A 482 13.59 -9.53 -18.10
N LEU A 483 13.10 -9.66 -19.34
CA LEU A 483 13.92 -9.95 -20.52
C LEU A 483 13.23 -9.53 -21.82
N SER A 484 13.97 -9.58 -22.93
CA SER A 484 13.40 -9.52 -24.28
C SER A 484 13.48 -10.88 -24.96
N ILE A 485 12.42 -11.26 -25.67
CA ILE A 485 12.36 -12.50 -26.48
C ILE A 485 12.00 -12.18 -27.93
N GLY A 486 12.20 -13.16 -28.82
CA GLY A 486 11.91 -13.01 -30.25
C GLY A 486 12.93 -12.16 -31.02
N THR A 487 12.66 -11.98 -32.31
CA THR A 487 13.51 -11.26 -33.26
C THR A 487 12.65 -10.48 -34.26
N GLY A 488 13.20 -9.43 -34.88
CA GLY A 488 12.47 -8.62 -35.87
C GLY A 488 11.16 -8.06 -35.30
N GLU A 489 10.08 -8.16 -36.07
CA GLU A 489 8.73 -7.75 -35.66
C GLU A 489 8.17 -8.54 -34.46
N GLY A 490 8.67 -9.75 -34.23
CA GLY A 490 8.29 -10.58 -33.08
C GLY A 490 9.02 -10.23 -31.79
N LYS A 491 10.00 -9.31 -31.83
CA LYS A 491 10.75 -8.93 -30.61
C LYS A 491 9.82 -8.21 -29.64
N VAL A 492 9.83 -8.64 -28.38
CA VAL A 492 9.03 -8.03 -27.31
C VAL A 492 9.76 -8.12 -25.97
N GLY A 493 9.75 -7.01 -25.23
CA GLY A 493 10.18 -6.96 -23.83
C GLY A 493 9.03 -7.44 -22.93
N ILE A 494 9.33 -8.36 -22.03
CA ILE A 494 8.38 -8.96 -21.11
C ILE A 494 8.99 -9.11 -19.72
N ASP A 495 8.11 -9.19 -18.73
CA ASP A 495 8.42 -9.73 -17.43
C ASP A 495 7.90 -11.16 -17.34
N LYS A 496 8.73 -12.10 -16.87
CA LYS A 496 8.35 -13.49 -16.63
C LYS A 496 7.53 -13.57 -15.37
N VAL A 497 6.39 -14.26 -15.50
CA VAL A 497 5.41 -14.42 -14.43
C VAL A 497 5.18 -15.91 -14.17
N ALA A 498 5.51 -16.36 -12.97
CA ALA A 498 5.10 -17.68 -12.49
C ALA A 498 3.59 -17.68 -12.25
N TYR A 499 2.96 -18.83 -12.50
CA TYR A 499 1.51 -18.92 -12.63
C TYR A 499 0.95 -20.06 -11.79
N SER A 500 0.19 -19.73 -10.73
CA SER A 500 -0.35 -20.72 -9.78
C SER A 500 -1.60 -21.44 -10.28
N GLY A 501 -2.28 -20.89 -11.31
CA GLY A 501 -3.54 -21.43 -11.81
C GLY A 501 -4.78 -20.99 -11.04
N ARG A 502 -4.64 -20.21 -9.94
CA ARG A 502 -5.78 -19.72 -9.14
C ARG A 502 -6.69 -18.78 -9.93
N ASP A 503 -6.10 -17.75 -10.52
CA ASP A 503 -6.76 -16.95 -11.54
C ASP A 503 -6.52 -17.59 -12.91
N LYS A 504 -7.56 -17.92 -13.67
CA LYS A 504 -7.38 -18.51 -15.00
C LYS A 504 -7.02 -17.48 -16.07
N GLY A 505 -7.15 -16.19 -15.78
CA GLY A 505 -7.25 -15.16 -16.79
C GLY A 505 -8.50 -15.35 -17.67
N VAL A 506 -8.71 -14.40 -18.57
CA VAL A 506 -9.87 -14.33 -19.46
C VAL A 506 -9.49 -14.82 -20.84
N ALA A 507 -10.36 -15.59 -21.50
CA ALA A 507 -10.10 -16.15 -22.83
C ALA A 507 -10.93 -15.49 -23.95
N SER A 508 -11.86 -14.61 -23.59
CA SER A 508 -12.73 -13.89 -24.52
C SER A 508 -13.38 -12.72 -23.82
N VAL A 509 -13.74 -11.70 -24.58
CA VAL A 509 -14.49 -10.52 -24.11
C VAL A 509 -15.75 -10.32 -24.95
N GLN A 510 -16.72 -9.59 -24.42
CA GLN A 510 -17.96 -9.18 -25.10
C GLN A 510 -18.12 -7.66 -24.97
N PRO A 511 -17.53 -6.88 -25.90
CA PRO A 511 -17.64 -5.43 -25.86
C PRO A 511 -19.08 -4.93 -26.00
N PRO A 512 -19.41 -3.75 -25.45
CA PRO A 512 -20.74 -3.14 -25.60
C PRO A 512 -21.09 -2.92 -27.08
N GLN A 513 -22.33 -3.21 -27.48
CA GLN A 513 -22.78 -3.04 -28.87
C GLN A 513 -23.15 -1.59 -29.20
N ASP A 514 -23.79 -0.86 -28.28
CA ASP A 514 -24.14 0.55 -28.46
C ASP A 514 -23.03 1.45 -27.89
N LEU A 515 -22.04 1.73 -28.74
CA LEU A 515 -20.84 2.49 -28.35
C LEU A 515 -21.16 3.91 -27.89
N LYS A 516 -22.18 4.56 -28.50
CA LYS A 516 -22.59 5.92 -28.11
C LYS A 516 -23.25 5.91 -26.74
N ARG A 517 -24.20 5.00 -26.50
CA ARG A 517 -24.82 4.84 -25.18
C ARG A 517 -23.79 4.50 -24.11
N GLU A 518 -22.83 3.64 -24.44
CA GLU A 518 -21.76 3.28 -23.51
C GLU A 518 -20.88 4.48 -23.14
N ALA A 519 -20.46 5.28 -24.13
CA ALA A 519 -19.69 6.50 -23.89
C ALA A 519 -20.46 7.50 -22.99
N LEU A 520 -21.78 7.63 -23.21
CA LEU A 520 -22.65 8.47 -22.37
C LEU A 520 -22.80 7.93 -20.95
N ILE A 521 -22.99 6.61 -20.77
CA ILE A 521 -23.03 5.97 -19.45
C ILE A 521 -21.71 6.19 -18.72
N ASN A 522 -20.58 6.02 -19.39
CA ASN A 522 -19.27 6.22 -18.77
C ASN A 522 -19.08 7.65 -18.26
N GLN A 523 -19.45 8.64 -19.08
CA GLN A 523 -19.38 10.04 -18.66
C GLN A 523 -20.35 10.31 -17.51
N TRP A 524 -21.55 9.76 -17.55
CA TRP A 524 -22.53 9.86 -16.46
C TRP A 524 -21.96 9.31 -15.16
N LEU A 525 -21.48 8.06 -15.15
CA LEU A 525 -20.93 7.40 -13.96
C LEU A 525 -19.73 8.16 -13.38
N LYS A 526 -18.85 8.67 -14.25
CA LYS A 526 -17.68 9.49 -13.87
C LYS A 526 -18.09 10.78 -13.15
N THR A 527 -19.20 11.40 -13.55
CA THR A 527 -19.63 12.69 -13.00
C THR A 527 -20.52 12.54 -11.78
N ILE A 528 -21.48 11.61 -11.78
CA ILE A 528 -22.42 11.45 -10.67
C ILE A 528 -21.80 10.79 -9.42
N SER A 529 -20.65 10.11 -9.55
CA SER A 529 -19.87 9.60 -8.42
C SER A 529 -19.31 10.70 -7.52
N GLU A 530 -19.15 11.90 -8.06
CA GLU A 530 -18.60 13.04 -7.30
C GLU A 530 -19.65 13.70 -6.42
N PHE A 531 -20.93 13.38 -6.59
CA PHE A 531 -22.02 13.94 -5.79
C PHE A 531 -22.25 13.09 -4.52
N PRO A 532 -22.06 13.66 -3.31
CA PRO A 532 -22.04 12.91 -2.04
C PRO A 532 -23.27 12.05 -1.72
N VAL A 533 -24.46 12.40 -2.22
CA VAL A 533 -25.70 11.60 -2.05
C VAL A 533 -25.93 10.66 -3.23
N LEU A 534 -25.67 11.14 -4.45
CA LEU A 534 -25.97 10.40 -5.66
C LEU A 534 -25.08 9.15 -5.80
N LYS A 535 -23.85 9.21 -5.28
CA LYS A 535 -22.91 8.10 -5.29
C LYS A 535 -23.36 6.83 -4.59
N ASP A 536 -24.39 6.95 -3.76
CA ASP A 536 -24.94 5.84 -2.96
C ASP A 536 -26.31 5.38 -3.47
N ILE A 537 -26.82 5.93 -4.57
CA ILE A 537 -28.12 5.56 -5.17
C ILE A 537 -27.90 4.55 -6.30
N PRO A 538 -28.16 3.24 -6.09
CA PRO A 538 -27.79 2.22 -7.07
C PRO A 538 -28.51 2.34 -8.42
N SER A 539 -29.75 2.85 -8.46
CA SER A 539 -30.51 3.01 -9.71
C SER A 539 -29.78 3.90 -10.73
N LEU A 540 -29.05 4.90 -10.25
CA LEU A 540 -28.30 5.84 -11.09
C LEU A 540 -27.09 5.20 -11.76
N TYR A 541 -26.59 4.08 -11.26
CA TYR A 541 -25.44 3.42 -11.84
C TYR A 541 -25.84 2.35 -12.88
N SER A 542 -27.15 2.14 -13.07
CA SER A 542 -27.71 1.08 -13.92
C SER A 542 -27.44 1.29 -15.41
N THR A 543 -27.22 0.19 -16.13
CA THR A 543 -27.19 0.19 -17.61
C THR A 543 -28.55 0.51 -18.24
N ASN A 544 -29.63 0.35 -17.47
CA ASN A 544 -30.99 0.71 -17.84
C ASN A 544 -31.29 2.20 -17.67
N PHE A 545 -30.31 3.01 -17.25
CA PHE A 545 -30.46 4.46 -17.16
C PHE A 545 -30.95 5.04 -18.49
N VAL A 546 -31.97 5.89 -18.42
CA VAL A 546 -32.58 6.49 -19.61
C VAL A 546 -32.05 7.91 -19.72
N PHE A 547 -31.36 8.21 -20.82
CA PHE A 547 -30.91 9.57 -21.10
C PHE A 547 -32.08 10.42 -21.61
N ASN A 548 -31.93 11.75 -21.47
CA ASN A 548 -32.95 12.73 -21.89
C ASN A 548 -34.23 12.68 -21.06
N THR A 549 -34.14 12.22 -19.81
CA THR A 549 -35.24 12.22 -18.84
C THR A 549 -34.81 12.89 -17.54
N THR A 550 -35.79 13.33 -16.75
CA THR A 550 -35.60 13.78 -15.37
C THR A 550 -36.14 12.71 -14.42
N GLU A 551 -35.32 12.30 -13.45
CA GLU A 551 -35.64 11.29 -12.45
C GLU A 551 -35.54 11.89 -11.03
N ARG A 552 -36.56 11.65 -10.21
CA ARG A 552 -36.56 11.96 -8.77
C ARG A 552 -35.76 10.88 -8.02
N VAL A 553 -34.60 11.24 -7.50
CA VAL A 553 -33.67 10.28 -6.86
C VAL A 553 -33.77 10.29 -5.34
N TYR A 554 -34.27 11.40 -4.79
CA TYR A 554 -34.54 11.54 -3.36
C TYR A 554 -35.73 12.46 -3.14
N SER A 555 -36.56 12.15 -2.15
CA SER A 555 -37.72 12.96 -1.78
C SER A 555 -37.94 12.89 -0.27
N SER A 556 -38.15 14.05 0.34
CA SER A 556 -38.43 14.20 1.77
C SER A 556 -39.36 15.39 2.02
N PHE A 557 -39.70 15.63 3.29
CA PHE A 557 -40.52 16.80 3.66
C PHE A 557 -39.83 18.13 3.35
N LEU A 558 -38.50 18.21 3.47
CA LEU A 558 -37.73 19.45 3.32
C LEU A 558 -36.99 19.55 1.98
N LEU A 559 -36.73 18.44 1.31
CA LEU A 559 -35.84 18.39 0.14
C LEU A 559 -36.28 17.33 -0.87
N ASP A 560 -36.33 17.73 -2.14
CA ASP A 560 -36.28 16.81 -3.28
C ASP A 560 -34.94 16.94 -4.00
N ILE A 561 -34.43 15.82 -4.53
CA ILE A 561 -33.30 15.80 -5.45
C ILE A 561 -33.76 15.14 -6.74
N ASP A 562 -33.66 15.86 -7.84
CA ASP A 562 -33.90 15.38 -9.19
C ASP A 562 -32.58 15.36 -9.96
N VAL A 563 -32.42 14.39 -10.85
CA VAL A 563 -31.32 14.35 -11.81
C VAL A 563 -31.88 14.34 -13.22
N SER A 564 -31.28 15.12 -14.12
CA SER A 564 -31.68 15.18 -15.53
C SER A 564 -30.46 15.06 -16.42
N THR A 565 -30.66 14.55 -17.63
CA THR A 565 -29.61 14.52 -18.65
C THR A 565 -30.10 15.06 -19.97
N LYS A 566 -29.19 15.65 -20.77
CA LYS A 566 -29.43 15.93 -22.18
C LYS A 566 -28.22 15.54 -23.01
N THR A 567 -28.48 14.78 -24.06
CA THR A 567 -27.46 14.29 -25.02
C THR A 567 -27.31 15.22 -26.22
N GLU A 568 -28.26 16.15 -26.41
CA GLU A 568 -28.27 17.16 -27.45
C GLU A 568 -28.61 18.52 -26.83
N HIS A 569 -27.60 19.21 -26.28
CA HIS A 569 -27.76 20.57 -25.81
C HIS A 569 -26.55 21.44 -26.16
N GLU A 570 -26.80 22.74 -26.34
CA GLU A 570 -25.83 23.83 -26.34
C GLU A 570 -26.38 24.87 -25.36
N PHE A 571 -25.52 25.37 -24.46
CA PHE A 571 -25.92 26.31 -23.41
C PHE A 571 -26.49 27.58 -24.04
N GLY A 572 -27.76 27.87 -23.76
CA GLY A 572 -28.35 29.19 -23.99
C GLY A 572 -27.85 30.24 -22.99
N ASP A 573 -28.11 31.53 -23.26
CA ASP A 573 -27.49 32.66 -22.56
C ASP A 573 -28.21 33.23 -21.32
N ASN A 574 -29.29 32.61 -20.84
CA ASN A 574 -30.07 33.22 -19.74
C ASN A 574 -29.82 32.59 -18.36
N ASP A 575 -29.60 33.48 -17.38
CA ASP A 575 -29.77 33.34 -15.92
C ASP A 575 -28.97 32.29 -15.14
N MET A 576 -27.81 31.84 -15.65
CA MET A 576 -26.89 30.99 -14.87
C MET A 576 -25.47 31.54 -14.87
N HIS A 577 -24.78 31.50 -13.72
CA HIS A 577 -23.34 31.74 -13.67
C HIS A 577 -22.60 30.56 -14.29
N LYS A 578 -21.90 30.82 -15.41
CA LYS A 578 -21.16 29.82 -16.18
C LYS A 578 -19.68 29.84 -15.77
N ILE A 579 -19.17 28.70 -15.34
CA ILE A 579 -17.76 28.46 -15.04
C ILE A 579 -17.20 27.53 -16.12
N THR A 580 -16.17 27.99 -16.83
CA THR A 580 -15.49 27.17 -17.83
C THR A 580 -14.62 26.13 -17.15
N ILE A 581 -14.65 24.89 -17.64
CA ILE A 581 -13.76 23.81 -17.23
C ILE A 581 -12.83 23.48 -18.40
N THR A 582 -11.52 23.52 -18.16
CA THR A 582 -10.50 23.18 -19.16
C THR A 582 -9.45 22.27 -18.53
N ASN A 583 -9.18 21.13 -19.18
CA ASN A 583 -8.24 20.12 -18.70
C ASN A 583 -8.45 19.73 -17.22
N GLY A 584 -9.71 19.60 -16.81
CA GLY A 584 -10.12 19.19 -15.48
C GLY A 584 -9.97 20.27 -14.41
N LYS A 585 -9.77 21.53 -14.78
CA LYS A 585 -9.65 22.67 -13.86
C LYS A 585 -10.75 23.70 -14.11
N LEU A 586 -11.27 24.27 -13.03
CA LEU A 586 -12.17 25.42 -13.09
C LEU A 586 -11.41 26.68 -13.51
N GLY A 587 -12.09 27.54 -14.27
CA GLY A 587 -11.57 28.85 -14.66
C GLY A 587 -11.60 29.91 -13.55
N VAL A 588 -12.12 29.57 -12.37
CA VAL A 588 -12.22 30.43 -11.17
C VAL A 588 -11.86 29.61 -9.92
N SER A 589 -11.39 30.25 -8.86
CA SER A 589 -11.06 29.57 -7.60
C SER A 589 -12.31 29.25 -6.75
N ALA A 590 -12.20 28.33 -5.79
CA ALA A 590 -13.29 28.06 -4.86
C ALA A 590 -13.63 29.28 -4.00
N GLU A 591 -12.63 30.07 -3.61
CA GLU A 591 -12.81 31.32 -2.87
C GLU A 591 -13.52 32.38 -3.71
N GLU A 592 -13.21 32.49 -5.00
CA GLU A 592 -13.92 33.39 -5.93
C GLU A 592 -15.38 32.96 -6.13
N ILE A 593 -15.69 31.66 -6.08
CA ILE A 593 -17.06 31.14 -6.11
C ILE A 593 -17.79 31.43 -4.78
N LEU A 594 -17.09 31.42 -3.64
CA LEU A 594 -17.67 31.69 -2.32
C LEU A 594 -17.91 33.20 -2.04
N GLY A 595 -17.18 34.09 -2.72
CA GLY A 595 -17.29 35.55 -2.56
C GLY A 595 -17.01 36.06 -1.14
N GLU A 596 -17.35 37.33 -0.87
CA GLU A 596 -17.28 37.95 0.47
C GLU A 596 -18.49 37.56 1.34
N SER A 597 -18.75 36.26 1.52
CA SER A 597 -19.93 35.79 2.26
C SER A 597 -19.94 36.27 3.73
N THR A 598 -21.12 36.60 4.26
CA THR A 598 -21.34 36.96 5.69
C THR A 598 -21.31 35.74 6.62
N VAL A 599 -21.25 34.53 6.06
CA VAL A 599 -21.30 33.25 6.78
C VAL A 599 -19.89 32.73 7.03
N LYS A 600 -19.51 32.57 8.30
CA LYS A 600 -18.23 31.97 8.67
C LYS A 600 -18.27 30.45 8.48
N LEU A 601 -17.82 29.97 7.32
CA LEU A 601 -17.54 28.56 7.10
C LEU A 601 -16.29 28.12 7.89
N SER A 602 -16.26 26.88 8.35
CA SER A 602 -15.05 26.29 8.91
C SER A 602 -14.02 25.99 7.81
N ALA A 603 -12.74 25.91 8.18
CA ALA A 603 -11.69 25.52 7.24
C ALA A 603 -11.92 24.13 6.63
N GLU A 604 -12.55 23.22 7.38
CA GLU A 604 -12.92 21.89 6.93
C GLU A 604 -14.01 21.95 5.84
N GLN A 605 -15.06 22.76 6.05
CA GLN A 605 -16.14 22.94 5.07
C GLN A 605 -15.65 23.56 3.76
N ILE A 606 -14.75 24.55 3.84
CA ILE A 606 -14.12 25.14 2.65
C ILE A 606 -13.26 24.09 1.93
N SER A 607 -12.51 23.28 2.68
CA SER A 607 -11.69 22.20 2.11
C SER A 607 -12.54 21.17 1.38
N ASP A 608 -13.64 20.72 1.98
CA ASP A 608 -14.54 19.73 1.39
C ASP A 608 -15.26 20.27 0.15
N PHE A 609 -15.66 21.54 0.19
CA PHE A 609 -16.24 22.22 -0.97
C PHE A 609 -15.24 22.33 -2.14
N THR A 610 -14.00 22.72 -1.84
CA THR A 610 -12.93 22.81 -2.84
C THR A 610 -12.66 21.45 -3.48
N LYS A 611 -12.57 20.39 -2.66
CA LYS A 611 -12.41 19.01 -3.15
C LYS A 611 -13.56 18.59 -4.06
N PHE A 612 -14.80 18.88 -3.68
CA PHE A 612 -15.97 18.57 -4.50
C PHE A 612 -15.90 19.26 -5.87
N LEU A 613 -15.61 20.56 -5.90
CA LEU A 613 -15.48 21.34 -7.13
C LEU A 613 -14.36 20.83 -8.04
N ASP A 614 -13.19 20.55 -7.47
CA ASP A 614 -12.04 19.99 -8.19
C ASP A 614 -12.37 18.63 -8.79
N ASN A 615 -13.01 17.74 -8.02
CA ASN A 615 -13.41 16.42 -8.48
C ASN A 615 -14.44 16.48 -9.61
N VAL A 616 -15.44 17.35 -9.48
CA VAL A 616 -16.43 17.58 -10.55
C VAL A 616 -15.76 18.12 -11.81
N ALA A 617 -14.84 19.08 -11.69
CA ALA A 617 -14.09 19.61 -12.83
C ALA A 617 -13.27 18.52 -13.52
N LEU A 618 -12.56 17.68 -12.77
CA LEU A 618 -11.84 16.52 -13.28
C LEU A 618 -12.77 15.50 -13.97
N SER A 619 -14.00 15.34 -13.47
CA SER A 619 -15.00 14.46 -14.07
C SER A 619 -15.45 14.95 -15.46
N VAL A 620 -15.63 16.26 -15.63
CA VAL A 620 -16.06 16.89 -16.88
C VAL A 620 -14.90 17.02 -17.88
N GLU A 621 -13.69 17.25 -17.37
CA GLU A 621 -12.45 17.47 -18.13
C GLU A 621 -12.47 18.72 -19.03
N ASN A 622 -13.38 18.81 -19.99
CA ASN A 622 -13.55 19.96 -20.87
C ASN A 622 -15.04 20.29 -21.06
N GLY A 623 -15.44 21.48 -20.62
CA GLY A 623 -16.86 21.82 -20.64
C GLY A 623 -17.24 23.02 -19.80
N ILE A 624 -18.47 23.00 -19.29
CA ILE A 624 -19.08 24.10 -18.54
C ILE A 624 -19.74 23.54 -17.28
N MET A 625 -19.47 24.16 -16.14
CA MET A 625 -20.33 24.07 -14.96
C MET A 625 -21.20 25.31 -14.92
N ALA A 626 -22.50 25.15 -14.73
CA ALA A 626 -23.41 26.27 -14.52
C ALA A 626 -24.22 26.04 -13.25
N ILE A 627 -24.36 27.10 -12.46
CA ILE A 627 -25.10 27.06 -11.21
C ILE A 627 -26.18 28.13 -11.28
N SER A 628 -27.40 27.76 -10.89
CA SER A 628 -28.51 28.70 -10.78
C SER A 628 -29.35 28.41 -9.56
N MET A 629 -29.92 29.47 -9.01
CA MET A 629 -30.85 29.41 -7.88
C MET A 629 -32.09 30.20 -8.24
N ASN A 630 -33.24 29.53 -8.14
CA ASN A 630 -34.51 30.11 -8.55
C ASN A 630 -35.57 29.90 -7.43
N PRO A 631 -36.01 30.98 -6.76
CA PRO A 631 -37.14 30.90 -5.83
C PRO A 631 -38.45 30.64 -6.59
N GLN A 632 -39.27 29.73 -6.09
CA GLN A 632 -40.52 29.31 -6.73
C GLN A 632 -41.63 29.17 -5.68
N GLY A 633 -42.29 30.28 -5.36
CA GLY A 633 -43.26 30.31 -4.25
C GLY A 633 -42.60 29.82 -2.96
N ASN A 634 -43.21 28.89 -2.23
CA ASN A 634 -42.63 28.39 -0.97
C ASN A 634 -41.43 27.41 -1.12
N LYS A 635 -40.70 27.47 -2.24
CA LYS A 635 -39.58 26.59 -2.57
C LYS A 635 -38.39 27.40 -3.06
N LEU A 636 -37.21 26.82 -2.88
CA LEU A 636 -35.99 27.30 -3.50
C LEU A 636 -35.37 26.15 -4.32
N VAL A 637 -35.14 26.40 -5.60
CA VAL A 637 -34.56 25.42 -6.52
C VAL A 637 -33.12 25.80 -6.79
N LEU A 638 -32.18 24.98 -6.34
CA LEU A 638 -30.76 25.05 -6.72
C LEU A 638 -30.54 24.03 -7.84
N GLU A 639 -29.97 24.46 -8.96
CA GLU A 639 -29.65 23.62 -10.09
C GLU A 639 -28.17 23.74 -10.45
N ILE A 640 -27.48 22.59 -10.49
CA ILE A 640 -26.10 22.46 -10.93
C ILE A 640 -26.10 21.71 -12.25
N LYS A 641 -25.69 22.38 -13.34
CA LYS A 641 -25.52 21.78 -14.66
C LYS A 641 -24.05 21.56 -14.97
N LEU A 642 -23.73 20.37 -15.43
CA LEU A 642 -22.41 19.96 -15.85
C LEU A 642 -22.48 19.50 -17.29
N TYR A 643 -21.74 20.19 -18.14
CA TYR A 643 -21.73 19.91 -19.55
C TYR A 643 -20.37 19.48 -20.01
N THR A 644 -20.32 18.30 -20.59
CA THR A 644 -19.12 17.74 -21.22
C THR A 644 -19.22 17.94 -22.72
N LYS A 645 -18.31 18.74 -23.28
CA LYS A 645 -18.37 19.18 -24.68
C LYS A 645 -17.99 18.09 -25.67
N GLU A 646 -17.03 17.24 -25.31
CA GLU A 646 -16.45 16.25 -26.21
C GLU A 646 -16.22 14.91 -25.50
N ILE A 647 -17.19 14.01 -25.63
CA ILE A 647 -17.08 12.62 -25.17
C ILE A 647 -16.66 11.76 -26.35
N SER A 648 -15.51 11.10 -26.24
CA SER A 648 -15.01 10.23 -27.31
C SER A 648 -15.80 8.91 -27.34
N VAL A 649 -16.26 8.52 -28.53
CA VAL A 649 -16.90 7.23 -28.80
C VAL A 649 -15.88 6.30 -29.47
N ALA A 650 -15.92 5.00 -29.18
CA ALA A 650 -14.92 4.03 -29.65
C ALA A 650 -14.86 3.88 -31.18
N ASP A 651 -15.90 4.30 -31.91
CA ASP A 651 -15.93 4.36 -33.38
C ASP A 651 -15.25 5.62 -33.97
N GLY A 652 -14.67 6.47 -33.12
CA GLY A 652 -14.02 7.72 -33.51
C GLY A 652 -14.95 8.93 -33.59
N THR A 653 -16.25 8.75 -33.36
CA THR A 653 -17.20 9.88 -33.26
C THR A 653 -17.12 10.58 -31.90
N LYS A 654 -17.70 11.78 -31.80
CA LYS A 654 -17.84 12.52 -30.54
C LYS A 654 -19.31 12.63 -30.14
N SER A 655 -19.56 12.61 -28.84
CA SER A 655 -20.85 12.89 -28.22
C SER A 655 -20.72 14.02 -27.21
N LYS A 656 -21.85 14.47 -26.65
CA LYS A 656 -21.92 15.48 -25.59
C LYS A 656 -22.95 15.08 -24.55
N LEU A 657 -22.78 15.53 -23.33
CA LEU A 657 -23.70 15.24 -22.23
C LEU A 657 -23.79 16.44 -21.29
N GLU A 658 -25.02 16.92 -21.08
CA GLU A 658 -25.39 17.76 -19.94
C GLU A 658 -25.97 16.85 -18.85
N ILE A 659 -25.52 17.07 -17.62
CA ILE A 659 -26.04 16.46 -16.40
C ILE A 659 -26.54 17.60 -15.52
N SER A 660 -27.79 17.57 -15.11
CA SER A 660 -28.36 18.53 -14.16
C SER A 660 -28.67 17.82 -12.85
N VAL A 661 -28.16 18.34 -11.74
CA VAL A 661 -28.55 17.94 -10.38
C VAL A 661 -29.33 19.07 -9.76
N ILE A 662 -30.59 18.80 -9.43
CA ILE A 662 -31.57 19.80 -9.03
C ILE A 662 -32.00 19.50 -7.59
N TYR A 663 -31.72 20.42 -6.68
CA TYR A 663 -32.14 20.39 -5.29
C TYR A 663 -33.32 21.34 -5.11
N THR A 664 -34.48 20.81 -4.74
CA THR A 664 -35.66 21.61 -4.41
C THR A 664 -35.88 21.61 -2.90
N PHE A 665 -35.51 22.71 -2.25
CA PHE A 665 -35.79 22.95 -0.85
C PHE A 665 -37.24 23.41 -0.70
N LYS A 666 -38.00 22.74 0.17
CA LYS A 666 -39.43 23.00 0.42
C LYS A 666 -39.61 23.83 1.69
N HIS A 667 -40.70 24.58 1.76
CA HIS A 667 -41.06 25.41 2.91
C HIS A 667 -40.07 26.55 3.17
N VAL A 668 -39.47 27.09 2.11
CA VAL A 668 -38.65 28.30 2.16
C VAL A 668 -39.57 29.50 1.91
N PRO A 669 -39.71 30.47 2.83
CA PRO A 669 -40.45 31.70 2.55
C PRO A 669 -39.68 32.52 1.51
N THR A 670 -40.34 32.89 0.41
CA THR A 670 -39.72 33.69 -0.68
C THR A 670 -40.53 34.94 -1.03
N GLU A 671 -41.56 35.26 -0.24
CA GLU A 671 -42.54 36.31 -0.56
C GLU A 671 -42.08 37.75 -0.23
N ALA A 672 -40.87 37.94 0.30
CA ALA A 672 -40.24 39.26 0.40
C ALA A 672 -39.26 39.43 -0.76
N GLU A 673 -39.44 40.45 -1.63
CA GLU A 673 -38.52 40.76 -2.75
C GLU A 673 -37.11 41.01 -2.18
N PRO A 674 -36.19 40.04 -2.25
CA PRO A 674 -34.88 40.21 -1.65
C PRO A 674 -33.94 40.82 -2.70
N ASN A 675 -32.83 41.42 -2.27
CA ASN A 675 -31.84 41.98 -3.19
C ASN A 675 -31.07 40.85 -3.90
N TYR A 676 -31.57 40.41 -5.06
CA TYR A 676 -31.11 39.23 -5.80
C TYR A 676 -29.61 39.25 -6.15
N GLY A 677 -28.97 40.42 -6.25
CA GLY A 677 -27.54 40.53 -6.53
C GLY A 677 -26.64 40.03 -5.38
N VAL A 678 -27.05 40.24 -4.13
CA VAL A 678 -26.31 39.80 -2.93
C VAL A 678 -26.59 38.32 -2.63
N ILE A 679 -27.76 37.83 -3.04
CA ILE A 679 -28.18 36.43 -2.86
C ILE A 679 -27.38 35.49 -3.76
N LEU A 680 -27.12 35.83 -5.03
CA LEU A 680 -26.42 34.91 -5.92
C LEU A 680 -24.97 34.63 -5.48
N GLU A 681 -24.24 35.61 -4.97
CA GLU A 681 -22.85 35.43 -4.50
C GLU A 681 -22.78 34.73 -3.13
N VAL A 682 -23.62 35.13 -2.18
CA VAL A 682 -23.59 34.61 -0.79
C VAL A 682 -24.22 33.21 -0.69
N VAL A 683 -25.26 32.94 -1.49
CA VAL A 683 -26.05 31.71 -1.37
C VAL A 683 -25.50 30.58 -2.23
N ALA A 684 -24.84 30.85 -3.37
CA ALA A 684 -24.20 29.80 -4.15
C ALA A 684 -23.18 29.02 -3.31
N GLY A 685 -22.32 29.74 -2.55
CA GLY A 685 -21.34 29.12 -1.67
C GLY A 685 -21.95 28.31 -0.52
N VAL A 686 -22.92 28.89 0.20
CA VAL A 686 -23.57 28.24 1.36
C VAL A 686 -24.46 27.06 0.94
N ALA A 687 -25.18 27.16 -0.18
CA ALA A 687 -26.06 26.10 -0.68
C ALA A 687 -25.27 24.94 -1.32
N LEU A 688 -24.13 25.21 -1.96
CA LEU A 688 -23.20 24.16 -2.41
C LEU A 688 -22.52 23.45 -1.24
N VAL A 689 -22.09 24.20 -0.22
CA VAL A 689 -21.56 23.64 1.03
C VAL A 689 -22.64 22.84 1.74
N ALA A 690 -23.90 23.31 1.78
CA ALA A 690 -25.01 22.54 2.32
C ALA A 690 -25.33 21.29 1.49
N ALA A 691 -25.30 21.35 0.16
CA ALA A 691 -25.48 20.17 -0.69
C ALA A 691 -24.34 19.13 -0.50
N ALA A 692 -23.11 19.60 -0.25
CA ALA A 692 -21.96 18.76 0.10
C ALA A 692 -22.09 18.17 1.53
N ILE A 693 -22.52 18.97 2.52
CA ILE A 693 -22.67 18.59 3.94
C ILE A 693 -23.90 17.69 4.18
N ILE A 694 -25.02 17.93 3.49
CA ILE A 694 -26.23 17.09 3.56
C ILE A 694 -25.90 15.63 3.19
N GLY A 695 -24.92 15.41 2.30
CA GLY A 695 -24.41 14.07 1.99
C GLY A 695 -23.63 13.39 3.11
N ILE A 696 -22.91 14.14 3.95
CA ILE A 696 -22.14 13.60 5.09
C ILE A 696 -23.09 13.22 6.24
N ALA A 697 -24.12 14.02 6.50
CA ALA A 697 -25.10 13.75 7.57
C ALA A 697 -25.98 12.52 7.31
N CYS A 698 -26.11 12.07 6.05
CA CYS A 698 -26.94 10.92 5.68
C CYS A 698 -26.31 9.54 5.99
N LEU A 699 -25.02 9.46 6.39
CA LEU A 699 -24.27 8.19 6.40
C LEU A 699 -23.61 7.79 7.73
N SER A 700 -23.93 8.43 8.86
CA SER A 700 -23.50 7.88 10.16
C SER A 700 -24.54 6.88 10.69
N PRO A 701 -24.22 5.58 10.84
CA PRO A 701 -25.09 4.64 11.54
C PRO A 701 -25.15 4.91 13.06
N ALA A 702 -24.46 5.95 13.56
CA ALA A 702 -24.43 6.35 14.96
C ALA A 702 -25.48 7.42 15.32
N VAL A 703 -26.17 8.03 14.34
CA VAL A 703 -27.26 8.98 14.60
C VAL A 703 -28.54 8.45 13.96
N ALA A 704 -29.17 7.52 14.67
CA ALA A 704 -30.58 7.25 14.45
C ALA A 704 -31.36 8.56 14.67
N GLY A 705 -31.90 9.11 13.59
CA GLY A 705 -32.94 10.12 13.67
C GLY A 705 -33.00 11.02 12.46
N ALA A 706 -34.20 11.20 11.93
CA ALA A 706 -34.56 12.30 11.04
C ALA A 706 -34.08 13.69 11.52
N GLY A 707 -33.64 13.82 12.77
CA GLY A 707 -33.10 15.03 13.40
C GLY A 707 -31.92 15.70 12.68
N ALA A 708 -30.90 14.99 12.18
CA ALA A 708 -29.72 15.64 11.58
C ALA A 708 -29.99 16.26 10.19
N LEU A 709 -30.85 15.59 9.41
CA LEU A 709 -31.42 16.10 8.16
C LEU A 709 -32.34 17.30 8.43
N ILE A 710 -33.19 17.21 9.47
CA ILE A 710 -34.06 18.30 9.92
C ILE A 710 -33.24 19.49 10.43
N THR A 711 -32.09 19.30 11.10
CA THR A 711 -31.26 20.40 11.60
C THR A 711 -30.46 21.08 10.51
N THR A 712 -29.99 20.37 9.47
CA THR A 712 -29.15 20.97 8.42
C THR A 712 -29.99 21.57 7.29
N ALA A 713 -31.00 20.83 6.79
CA ALA A 713 -31.99 21.42 5.89
C ALA A 713 -32.81 22.49 6.62
N GLY A 714 -33.09 22.30 7.91
CA GLY A 714 -33.65 23.32 8.78
C GLY A 714 -32.71 24.50 9.01
N ALA A 715 -31.40 24.34 9.12
CA ALA A 715 -30.45 25.46 9.21
C ALA A 715 -30.35 26.24 7.89
N VAL A 716 -30.40 25.56 6.74
CA VAL A 716 -30.49 26.20 5.43
C VAL A 716 -31.81 26.95 5.28
N ILE A 717 -32.93 26.34 5.67
CA ILE A 717 -34.25 26.97 5.68
C ILE A 717 -34.31 28.14 6.67
N LEU A 718 -33.74 28.01 7.88
CA LEU A 718 -33.63 29.06 8.91
C LEU A 718 -32.71 30.20 8.46
N PHE A 719 -31.65 29.88 7.72
CA PHE A 719 -30.77 30.87 7.08
C PHE A 719 -31.54 31.66 6.02
N PHE A 720 -32.31 30.99 5.17
CA PHE A 720 -33.18 31.68 4.22
C PHE A 720 -34.25 32.50 4.95
N ILE A 721 -34.93 31.94 5.95
CA ILE A 721 -35.88 32.68 6.79
C ILE A 721 -35.22 33.96 7.34
N GLY A 722 -34.02 33.87 7.92
CA GLY A 722 -33.30 35.03 8.47
C GLY A 722 -32.81 36.06 7.43
N ILE A 723 -32.68 35.69 6.15
CA ILE A 723 -32.43 36.64 5.05
C ILE A 723 -33.70 37.36 4.62
N PHE A 724 -34.87 36.72 4.78
CA PHE A 724 -36.17 37.26 4.39
C PHE A 724 -36.91 37.97 5.55
N ASP A 725 -36.43 37.80 6.79
CA ASP A 725 -37.00 38.40 8.01
C ASP A 725 -36.25 39.71 8.35
N ASP A 726 -36.26 40.66 7.41
CA ASP A 726 -35.64 41.98 7.58
C ASP A 726 -36.64 42.98 8.18
N ASP A 727 -37.14 42.70 9.38
CA ASP A 727 -37.75 43.72 10.23
C ASP A 727 -36.63 44.41 11.03
N ASN A 728 -36.07 45.46 10.41
CA ASN A 728 -35.25 46.45 11.07
C ASN A 728 -35.91 46.95 12.37
N THR A 729 -35.40 46.54 13.53
CA THR A 729 -35.44 47.36 14.73
C THR A 729 -34.05 47.44 15.38
N VAL A 730 -33.64 48.70 15.54
CA VAL A 730 -32.41 49.27 16.13
C VAL A 730 -31.87 48.54 17.36
#